data_AF-A0A1Y2EXT4-F1
#
_entry.id   AF-A0A1Y2EXT4-F1
#
_cell.length_a   1.000
_cell.length_b   1.000
_cell.length_c   1.000
_cell.angle_alpha   90.00
_cell.angle_beta   90.00
_cell.angle_gamma   90.00
#
_symmetry.space_group_name_H-M   'P 1'
#
loop_
_entity.id
_entity.type
_entity.pdbx_description
1 polymer ?
#
loop_
_entity_poly.entity_id
_entity_poly.type
_entity_poly.pdbx_seq_one_letter_code
_entity_poly.pdbx_strand_id
1 'polypeptide(L)'
;MVSKLFFFLACAAASPLIKRDNNKVVEHLDNIGTSIDALNTDLSSYSGNPLSLAAIKLKTSANSLADVMGKAVSDVKLEPTPMSEAEAGELLKAVNRIKPKVKTITDTVMGKDFGAIKPIVKSEMSKFKDVETELEKELVNRVPVALQGEAKNQGEEMKASFNAAITKLVPIDSLPRRIELPKRGHRGPKSKHGCRQCKTRRIKCSEEKPVCLQCSKKSMTCEYGPSQAIATATTSNASTPRPQSVSATSGASPISALGRSPGEPADEETMLTEVFFATTTHLFSIYTGPCNPFMRLRKYIPHSRALHLAAQAMAAFTISGNQSSDKEKHMNRGLELQRLAYQEITRAMSDPNQAHSDATFAAVVHIGMTEPWHTMRSSESGVMHLKTSKVLICHRAESGRCMPPRFLTNLLIYWDLLVSLHSDTTHEGYTTGLLAGPAADAEASDYIDPTLGLAFDLFPVIIEMETFVRYVRLHPSPESLPMAHTLHHRLASWRPQVDGDRLIHCTGVFETASLQDILFTAEAYRQTALLLLFRMVPGMLATMQLHESALGLMASQVIRLIQAIQATSPVCTTHQWVLFVVSPDVNSMAERAFVRERMSGLLDKIGIEGIRDVMQYMEEVWRSTDAGVASSLWMEEIYRRRFFPLLG
;
A
#
# COMPACT_ATOMS: atom_id res chain seq x y z
N MET A 1 -7.49 -28.71 3.39
CA MET A 1 -8.95 -28.69 3.58
C MET A 1 -9.51 -29.84 2.80
N VAL A 2 -10.35 -30.71 3.36
CA VAL A 2 -10.93 -30.66 4.72
C VAL A 2 -10.57 -31.94 5.49
N SER A 3 -9.96 -31.80 6.67
CA SER A 3 -9.91 -32.89 7.66
C SER A 3 -10.77 -32.57 8.89
N LYS A 4 -11.84 -31.77 8.68
CA LYS A 4 -12.98 -31.65 9.60
C LYS A 4 -14.17 -32.43 9.03
N LEU A 5 -14.06 -33.75 9.08
CA LEU A 5 -15.09 -34.61 8.49
C LEU A 5 -15.36 -35.86 9.31
N PHE A 6 -14.42 -36.81 9.35
CA PHE A 6 -14.55 -38.04 10.14
C PHE A 6 -14.60 -37.84 11.66
N PHE A 7 -14.63 -36.58 12.09
CA PHE A 7 -14.81 -36.17 13.46
C PHE A 7 -16.23 -35.71 13.84
N PHE A 8 -17.19 -35.70 12.91
CA PHE A 8 -18.62 -35.59 13.27
C PHE A 8 -19.29 -36.92 13.60
N LEU A 9 -18.66 -38.04 13.25
CA LEU A 9 -18.98 -39.37 13.81
C LEU A 9 -18.85 -39.43 15.33
N ALA A 10 -18.10 -38.50 15.90
CA ALA A 10 -17.55 -38.60 17.25
C ALA A 10 -18.34 -37.88 18.34
N CYS A 11 -19.37 -37.11 17.98
CA CYS A 11 -20.18 -36.41 18.96
C CYS A 11 -21.14 -37.35 19.70
N ALA A 12 -20.67 -37.91 20.82
CA ALA A 12 -21.34 -37.91 22.14
C ALA A 12 -22.42 -38.97 22.53
N ALA A 13 -22.54 -39.28 23.84
CA ALA A 13 -23.63 -39.97 24.56
C ALA A 13 -23.46 -39.77 26.11
N ALA A 14 -24.42 -39.62 27.04
CA ALA A 14 -25.86 -39.24 27.15
C ALA A 14 -26.04 -38.70 28.62
N SER A 15 -26.89 -37.74 29.05
CA SER A 15 -28.01 -36.92 28.52
C SER A 15 -27.88 -35.47 29.14
N PRO A 16 -28.83 -34.71 29.78
CA PRO A 16 -30.31 -34.65 29.82
C PRO A 16 -30.93 -33.22 29.60
N LEU A 17 -32.24 -33.06 29.88
CA LEU A 17 -33.07 -31.82 30.06
C LEU A 17 -32.67 -30.50 29.35
N ILE A 18 -32.80 -30.44 28.03
CA ILE A 18 -33.54 -29.44 27.21
C ILE A 18 -33.31 -29.79 25.73
N LYS A 19 -34.19 -29.37 24.81
CA LYS A 19 -34.19 -29.84 23.40
C LYS A 19 -32.95 -29.38 22.61
N ARG A 20 -32.23 -30.37 22.07
CA ARG A 20 -31.14 -30.24 21.08
C ARG A 20 -31.70 -29.84 19.70
N ASP A 21 -30.94 -29.08 18.91
CA ASP A 21 -31.30 -28.70 17.54
C ASP A 21 -30.36 -29.36 16.53
N ASN A 22 -30.58 -30.65 16.28
CA ASN A 22 -29.72 -31.48 15.42
C ASN A 22 -29.59 -30.97 13.98
N ASN A 23 -30.53 -30.15 13.51
CA ASN A 23 -30.47 -29.54 12.18
C ASN A 23 -29.17 -28.76 12.01
N LYS A 24 -28.70 -28.05 13.04
CA LYS A 24 -27.49 -27.22 12.98
C LYS A 24 -26.22 -28.02 12.71
N VAL A 25 -26.08 -29.21 13.29
CA VAL A 25 -24.90 -30.06 13.07
C VAL A 25 -24.85 -30.56 11.62
N VAL A 26 -26.00 -30.96 11.07
CA VAL A 26 -26.12 -31.37 9.66
C VAL A 26 -25.95 -30.18 8.73
N GLU A 27 -26.52 -29.02 9.07
CA GLU A 27 -26.36 -27.73 8.38
C GLU A 27 -24.89 -27.31 8.34
N HIS A 28 -24.12 -27.42 9.42
CA HIS A 28 -22.68 -27.17 9.41
C HIS A 28 -21.95 -28.10 8.43
N LEU A 29 -22.30 -29.40 8.41
CA LEU A 29 -21.69 -30.37 7.50
C LEU A 29 -22.04 -30.10 6.03
N ASP A 30 -23.29 -29.80 5.70
CA ASP A 30 -23.71 -29.52 4.33
C ASP A 30 -23.22 -28.13 3.85
N ASN A 31 -23.08 -27.14 4.75
CA ASN A 31 -22.38 -25.87 4.46
C ASN A 31 -20.88 -26.07 4.19
N ILE A 32 -20.20 -26.92 4.99
CA ILE A 32 -18.81 -27.35 4.71
C ILE A 32 -18.76 -28.07 3.35
N GLY A 33 -19.70 -28.97 3.08
CA GLY A 33 -19.81 -29.70 1.81
C GLY A 33 -19.99 -28.79 0.60
N THR A 34 -20.74 -27.70 0.74
CA THR A 34 -20.97 -26.68 -0.30
C THR A 34 -19.73 -25.81 -0.52
N SER A 35 -19.09 -25.38 0.58
CA SER A 35 -17.84 -24.60 0.52
C SER A 35 -16.67 -25.40 -0.06
N ILE A 36 -16.67 -26.73 0.11
CA ILE A 36 -15.75 -27.66 -0.56
C ILE A 36 -16.00 -27.73 -2.07
N ASP A 37 -17.26 -27.72 -2.53
CA ASP A 37 -17.57 -27.77 -3.97
C ASP A 37 -17.14 -26.48 -4.68
N ALA A 38 -17.36 -25.33 -4.05
CA ALA A 38 -16.84 -24.04 -4.51
C ALA A 38 -15.31 -24.07 -4.61
N LEU A 39 -14.62 -24.51 -3.54
CA LEU A 39 -13.16 -24.62 -3.53
C LEU A 39 -12.64 -25.61 -4.59
N ASN A 40 -13.29 -26.76 -4.78
CA ASN A 40 -12.94 -27.70 -5.85
C ASN A 40 -13.12 -27.09 -7.25
N THR A 41 -14.16 -26.29 -7.46
CA THR A 41 -14.43 -25.60 -8.74
C THR A 41 -13.36 -24.56 -9.06
N ASP A 42 -12.97 -23.74 -8.08
CA ASP A 42 -11.89 -22.76 -8.24
C ASP A 42 -10.52 -23.42 -8.38
N LEU A 43 -10.24 -24.46 -7.60
CA LEU A 43 -9.00 -25.25 -7.69
C LEU A 43 -8.88 -25.97 -9.04
N SER A 44 -10.01 -26.43 -9.61
CA SER A 44 -10.07 -27.07 -10.93
C SER A 44 -9.90 -26.06 -12.07
N SER A 45 -10.51 -24.88 -11.98
CA SER A 45 -10.38 -23.81 -12.98
C SER A 45 -9.05 -23.04 -12.90
N TYR A 46 -8.33 -23.10 -11.78
CA TYR A 46 -7.02 -22.46 -11.64
C TYR A 46 -5.97 -23.04 -12.62
N SER A 47 -5.36 -22.17 -13.40
CA SER A 47 -4.46 -22.48 -14.52
C SER A 47 -2.98 -22.16 -14.28
N GLY A 48 -2.59 -21.87 -13.04
CA GLY A 48 -1.19 -21.56 -12.67
C GLY A 48 -0.78 -20.09 -12.78
N ASN A 49 -1.63 -19.21 -13.33
CA ASN A 49 -1.37 -17.76 -13.37
C ASN A 49 -1.72 -17.10 -12.02
N PRO A 50 -0.76 -16.58 -11.24
CA PRO A 50 -1.01 -15.97 -9.93
C PRO A 50 -1.82 -14.66 -9.98
N LEU A 51 -1.91 -14.01 -11.15
CA LEU A 51 -2.66 -12.77 -11.36
C LEU A 51 -4.04 -13.00 -11.99
N SER A 52 -4.50 -14.25 -12.07
CA SER A 52 -5.81 -14.59 -12.65
C SER A 52 -6.96 -14.41 -11.64
N LEU A 53 -8.16 -14.10 -12.14
CA LEU A 53 -9.39 -14.07 -11.34
C LEU A 53 -9.62 -15.42 -10.62
N ALA A 54 -9.21 -16.54 -11.21
CA ALA A 54 -9.24 -17.86 -10.58
C ALA A 54 -8.32 -17.97 -9.35
N ALA A 55 -7.18 -17.28 -9.32
CA ALA A 55 -6.31 -17.20 -8.13
C ALA A 55 -7.02 -16.49 -6.96
N ILE A 56 -7.76 -15.42 -7.26
CA ILE A 56 -8.51 -14.63 -6.28
C ILE A 56 -9.69 -15.46 -5.75
N LYS A 57 -10.51 -16.04 -6.64
CA LYS A 57 -11.63 -16.92 -6.24
C LYS A 57 -11.17 -18.10 -5.39
N LEU A 58 -10.09 -18.79 -5.81
CA LEU A 58 -9.44 -19.86 -5.03
C LEU A 58 -9.08 -19.42 -3.60
N LYS A 59 -8.59 -18.19 -3.42
CA LYS A 59 -8.27 -17.63 -2.09
C LYS A 59 -9.53 -17.26 -1.30
N THR A 60 -10.55 -16.70 -1.94
CA THR A 60 -11.84 -16.39 -1.30
C THR A 60 -12.57 -17.65 -0.83
N SER A 61 -12.68 -18.66 -1.68
CA SER A 61 -13.30 -19.96 -1.34
C SER A 61 -12.51 -20.71 -0.26
N ALA A 62 -11.18 -20.60 -0.25
CA ALA A 62 -10.34 -21.14 0.84
C ALA A 62 -10.55 -20.41 2.18
N ASN A 63 -10.73 -19.08 2.17
CA ASN A 63 -11.07 -18.31 3.37
C ASN A 63 -12.49 -18.64 3.86
N SER A 64 -13.49 -18.63 2.98
CA SER A 64 -14.88 -18.93 3.32
C SER A 64 -15.03 -20.31 3.95
N LEU A 65 -14.37 -21.33 3.39
CA LEU A 65 -14.33 -22.66 3.98
C LEU A 65 -13.62 -22.66 5.35
N ALA A 66 -12.63 -21.79 5.59
CA ALA A 66 -12.00 -21.60 6.90
C ALA A 66 -12.94 -21.00 7.94
N ASP A 67 -13.72 -20.00 7.57
CA ASP A 67 -14.66 -19.32 8.48
C ASP A 67 -15.84 -20.24 8.85
N VAL A 68 -16.42 -20.94 7.86
CA VAL A 68 -17.46 -21.96 8.08
C VAL A 68 -16.94 -23.09 8.98
N MET A 69 -15.73 -23.59 8.71
CA MET A 69 -15.08 -24.61 9.55
C MET A 69 -14.71 -24.08 10.94
N GLY A 70 -14.35 -22.81 11.08
CA GLY A 70 -14.01 -22.16 12.35
C GLY A 70 -15.24 -22.05 13.24
N LYS A 71 -16.34 -21.53 12.68
CA LYS A 71 -17.66 -21.48 13.34
C LYS A 71 -18.08 -22.85 13.85
N ALA A 72 -18.02 -23.90 13.03
CA ALA A 72 -18.38 -25.26 13.45
C ALA A 72 -17.54 -25.79 14.62
N VAL A 73 -16.28 -25.35 14.80
CA VAL A 73 -15.48 -25.70 16.00
C VAL A 73 -15.91 -24.89 17.22
N SER A 74 -16.24 -23.61 17.05
CA SER A 74 -16.75 -22.76 18.13
C SER A 74 -18.07 -23.30 18.68
N ASP A 75 -19.02 -23.59 17.79
CA ASP A 75 -20.37 -24.01 18.16
C ASP A 75 -20.35 -25.40 18.82
N VAL A 76 -19.50 -26.33 18.34
CA VAL A 76 -19.28 -27.64 18.99
C VAL A 76 -18.55 -27.53 20.35
N LYS A 77 -17.68 -26.53 20.56
CA LYS A 77 -17.05 -26.29 21.87
C LYS A 77 -18.03 -25.76 22.92
N LEU A 78 -19.21 -25.28 22.52
CA LEU A 78 -20.26 -24.80 23.43
C LEU A 78 -21.24 -25.89 23.86
N GLU A 79 -21.24 -27.08 23.22
CA GLU A 79 -22.11 -28.20 23.58
C GLU A 79 -21.35 -29.30 24.36
N PRO A 80 -21.54 -29.42 25.69
CA PRO A 80 -21.02 -30.54 26.47
C PRO A 80 -21.96 -31.76 26.44
N THR A 81 -23.16 -31.62 25.85
CA THR A 81 -24.26 -32.59 25.92
C THR A 81 -24.36 -33.51 24.70
N PRO A 82 -25.06 -34.66 24.84
CA PRO A 82 -24.67 -35.83 24.06
C PRO A 82 -25.69 -36.34 23.04
N MET A 83 -25.50 -37.57 22.55
CA MET A 83 -26.16 -38.14 21.36
C MET A 83 -26.43 -39.66 21.48
N SER A 84 -26.98 -40.28 20.43
CA SER A 84 -27.34 -41.70 20.33
C SER A 84 -26.83 -42.37 19.04
N GLU A 85 -26.91 -43.71 18.96
CA GLU A 85 -26.45 -44.50 17.80
C GLU A 85 -27.15 -44.11 16.48
N ALA A 86 -28.44 -43.75 16.53
CA ALA A 86 -29.20 -43.33 15.35
C ALA A 86 -28.71 -41.99 14.79
N GLU A 87 -28.34 -41.06 15.67
CA GLU A 87 -27.82 -39.74 15.29
C GLU A 87 -26.39 -39.85 14.76
N ALA A 88 -25.54 -40.69 15.38
CA ALA A 88 -24.23 -41.05 14.83
C ALA A 88 -24.35 -41.67 13.42
N GLY A 89 -25.41 -42.45 13.17
CA GLY A 89 -25.72 -43.04 11.85
C GLY A 89 -26.04 -42.02 10.75
N GLU A 90 -26.72 -40.91 11.04
CA GLU A 90 -26.94 -39.84 10.06
C GLU A 90 -25.66 -39.01 9.81
N LEU A 91 -24.86 -38.80 10.85
CA LEU A 91 -23.58 -38.09 10.73
C LEU A 91 -22.56 -38.91 9.93
N LEU A 92 -22.51 -40.24 10.10
CA LEU A 92 -21.75 -41.15 9.25
C LEU A 92 -22.13 -40.99 7.76
N LYS A 93 -23.42 -40.84 7.44
CA LYS A 93 -23.88 -40.61 6.05
C LYS A 93 -23.39 -39.25 5.53
N ALA A 94 -23.52 -38.18 6.30
CA ALA A 94 -23.08 -36.83 5.91
C ALA A 94 -21.56 -36.76 5.69
N VAL A 95 -20.78 -37.41 6.56
CA VAL A 95 -19.32 -37.56 6.43
C VAL A 95 -18.96 -38.35 5.16
N ASN A 96 -19.65 -39.45 4.87
CA ASN A 96 -19.42 -40.23 3.66
C ASN A 96 -19.79 -39.48 2.36
N ARG A 97 -20.75 -38.53 2.37
CA ARG A 97 -21.04 -37.65 1.22
C ARG A 97 -19.85 -36.75 0.83
N ILE A 98 -18.96 -36.45 1.78
CA ILE A 98 -17.94 -35.40 1.61
C ILE A 98 -16.51 -35.96 1.53
N LYS A 99 -16.23 -37.19 2.02
CA LYS A 99 -14.92 -37.88 1.83
C LYS A 99 -14.40 -37.81 0.39
N PRO A 100 -15.18 -38.17 -0.66
CA PRO A 100 -14.67 -38.10 -2.03
C PRO A 100 -14.31 -36.67 -2.46
N LYS A 101 -15.07 -35.67 -2.02
CA LYS A 101 -14.83 -34.25 -2.34
C LYS A 101 -13.51 -33.73 -1.75
N VAL A 102 -13.15 -34.20 -0.56
CA VAL A 102 -11.85 -33.92 0.08
C VAL A 102 -10.71 -34.55 -0.70
N LYS A 103 -10.88 -35.81 -1.11
CA LYS A 103 -9.88 -36.52 -1.92
C LYS A 103 -9.62 -35.78 -3.25
N THR A 104 -10.66 -35.25 -3.90
CA THR A 104 -10.50 -34.39 -5.09
C THR A 104 -9.58 -33.18 -4.82
N ILE A 105 -9.68 -32.53 -3.65
CA ILE A 105 -8.77 -31.43 -3.29
C ILE A 105 -7.33 -31.93 -3.16
N THR A 106 -7.09 -33.00 -2.38
CA THR A 106 -5.72 -33.50 -2.17
C THR A 106 -5.09 -34.01 -3.46
N ASP A 107 -5.84 -34.75 -4.28
CA ASP A 107 -5.36 -35.33 -5.53
C ASP A 107 -5.10 -34.21 -6.56
N THR A 108 -5.92 -33.15 -6.59
CA THR A 108 -5.68 -31.96 -7.43
C THR A 108 -4.46 -31.16 -6.95
N VAL A 109 -4.25 -31.03 -5.63
CA VAL A 109 -3.05 -30.39 -5.06
C VAL A 109 -1.78 -31.21 -5.36
N MET A 110 -1.88 -32.53 -5.40
CA MET A 110 -0.77 -33.42 -5.76
C MET A 110 -0.47 -33.42 -7.26
N GLY A 111 -1.50 -33.26 -8.10
CA GLY A 111 -1.41 -33.32 -9.57
C GLY A 111 -1.11 -31.99 -10.30
N LYS A 112 -1.42 -30.83 -9.70
CA LYS A 112 -1.17 -29.50 -10.30
C LYS A 112 0.10 -28.82 -9.80
N ASP A 113 0.72 -28.01 -10.67
CA ASP A 113 1.74 -27.04 -10.26
C ASP A 113 1.10 -25.67 -9.99
N PHE A 114 1.25 -25.17 -8.76
CA PHE A 114 0.69 -23.90 -8.31
C PHE A 114 1.65 -22.70 -8.47
N GLY A 115 2.80 -22.89 -9.13
CA GLY A 115 3.76 -21.85 -9.45
C GLY A 115 4.14 -20.98 -8.25
N ALA A 116 3.95 -19.67 -8.39
CA ALA A 116 4.26 -18.68 -7.36
C ALA A 116 3.35 -18.76 -6.12
N ILE A 117 2.12 -19.31 -6.21
CA ILE A 117 1.21 -19.39 -5.06
C ILE A 117 1.40 -20.65 -4.20
N LYS A 118 2.37 -21.53 -4.51
CA LYS A 118 2.72 -22.70 -3.69
C LYS A 118 2.83 -22.39 -2.18
N PRO A 119 3.48 -21.30 -1.72
CA PRO A 119 3.54 -20.97 -0.29
C PRO A 119 2.18 -20.62 0.32
N ILE A 120 1.28 -20.00 -0.45
CA ILE A 120 -0.08 -19.66 -0.02
C ILE A 120 -0.89 -20.94 0.11
N VAL A 121 -0.91 -21.78 -0.93
CA VAL A 121 -1.61 -23.09 -0.90
C VAL A 121 -1.06 -23.95 0.23
N LYS A 122 0.26 -23.92 0.51
CA LYS A 122 0.87 -24.61 1.67
C LYS A 122 0.37 -24.06 3.00
N SER A 123 0.43 -22.73 3.19
CA SER A 123 0.00 -22.06 4.43
C SER A 123 -1.46 -22.37 4.75
N GLU A 124 -2.32 -22.29 3.74
CA GLU A 124 -3.71 -22.70 3.84
C GLU A 124 -3.82 -24.20 4.19
N MET A 125 -3.20 -25.12 3.45
CA MET A 125 -3.24 -26.57 3.77
C MET A 125 -2.69 -26.91 5.17
N SER A 126 -1.71 -26.16 5.68
CA SER A 126 -1.24 -26.27 7.07
C SER A 126 -2.33 -25.90 8.08
N LYS A 127 -2.91 -24.68 8.03
CA LYS A 127 -4.04 -24.31 8.90
C LYS A 127 -5.14 -25.37 8.88
N PHE A 128 -5.40 -25.90 7.70
CA PHE A 128 -6.49 -26.85 7.45
C PHE A 128 -6.26 -28.26 8.03
N LYS A 129 -5.01 -28.57 8.40
CA LYS A 129 -4.60 -29.71 9.22
C LYS A 129 -4.58 -29.33 10.72
N ASP A 130 -4.12 -28.12 11.05
CA ASP A 130 -4.02 -27.69 12.45
C ASP A 130 -5.41 -27.65 13.12
N VAL A 131 -6.43 -27.12 12.42
CA VAL A 131 -7.82 -27.17 12.92
C VAL A 131 -8.54 -28.51 12.66
N GLU A 132 -7.90 -29.51 12.04
CA GLU A 132 -8.33 -30.91 12.19
C GLU A 132 -7.89 -31.43 13.54
N THR A 133 -6.59 -31.39 13.82
CA THR A 133 -6.01 -32.05 14.99
C THR A 133 -6.63 -31.55 16.30
N GLU A 134 -7.04 -30.28 16.35
CA GLU A 134 -7.83 -29.73 17.46
C GLU A 134 -9.28 -30.26 17.52
N LEU A 135 -9.97 -30.47 16.39
CA LEU A 135 -11.32 -31.06 16.36
C LEU A 135 -11.31 -32.56 16.68
N GLU A 136 -10.30 -33.29 16.21
CA GLU A 136 -10.02 -34.69 16.57
C GLU A 136 -9.86 -34.83 18.10
N LYS A 137 -8.89 -34.09 18.67
CA LYS A 137 -8.60 -34.04 20.10
C LYS A 137 -9.84 -33.80 20.97
N GLU A 138 -10.72 -32.87 20.57
CA GLU A 138 -11.86 -32.48 21.39
C GLU A 138 -12.99 -33.51 21.44
N LEU A 139 -13.12 -34.41 20.45
CA LEU A 139 -14.28 -35.29 20.33
C LEU A 139 -13.98 -36.81 20.31
N VAL A 140 -12.73 -37.30 20.14
CA VAL A 140 -12.44 -38.76 20.15
C VAL A 140 -13.05 -39.42 21.39
N ASN A 141 -12.91 -38.75 22.53
CA ASN A 141 -13.35 -39.23 23.83
C ASN A 141 -14.88 -39.12 24.04
N ARG A 142 -15.63 -38.61 23.05
CA ARG A 142 -17.09 -38.43 23.11
C ARG A 142 -17.84 -39.52 22.31
N VAL A 143 -17.20 -40.26 21.40
CA VAL A 143 -17.88 -41.30 20.59
C VAL A 143 -18.34 -42.47 21.47
N PRO A 144 -19.48 -43.13 21.19
CA PRO A 144 -19.71 -44.51 21.62
C PRO A 144 -18.48 -45.40 21.35
N VAL A 145 -18.03 -46.14 22.38
CA VAL A 145 -16.73 -46.85 22.40
C VAL A 145 -16.53 -47.77 21.18
N ALA A 146 -17.60 -48.40 20.69
CA ALA A 146 -17.58 -49.27 19.51
C ALA A 146 -17.08 -48.59 18.22
N LEU A 147 -17.24 -47.25 18.09
CA LEU A 147 -16.88 -46.49 16.90
C LEU A 147 -15.60 -45.64 17.07
N GLN A 148 -15.04 -45.55 18.29
CA GLN A 148 -13.82 -44.76 18.57
C GLN A 148 -12.62 -45.22 17.72
N GLY A 149 -12.46 -46.53 17.53
CA GLY A 149 -11.38 -47.10 16.72
C GLY A 149 -11.51 -46.78 15.23
N GLU A 150 -12.74 -46.78 14.69
CA GLU A 150 -12.98 -46.42 13.29
C GLU A 150 -12.73 -44.93 13.04
N ALA A 151 -13.28 -44.06 13.91
CA ALA A 151 -13.09 -42.61 13.82
C ALA A 151 -11.59 -42.21 13.90
N LYS A 152 -10.80 -42.87 14.76
CA LYS A 152 -9.35 -42.66 14.85
C LYS A 152 -8.62 -43.08 13.58
N ASN A 153 -8.87 -44.28 13.07
CA ASN A 153 -8.23 -44.78 11.85
C ASN A 153 -8.54 -43.88 10.63
N GLN A 154 -9.76 -43.36 10.54
CA GLN A 154 -10.20 -42.46 9.47
C GLN A 154 -9.61 -41.04 9.61
N GLY A 155 -9.35 -40.58 10.85
CA GLY A 155 -8.55 -39.39 11.12
C GLY A 155 -7.11 -39.55 10.62
N GLU A 156 -6.44 -40.64 10.99
CA GLU A 156 -5.05 -40.92 10.59
C GLU A 156 -4.86 -41.00 9.06
N GLU A 157 -5.81 -41.60 8.32
CA GLU A 157 -5.81 -41.66 6.85
C GLU A 157 -5.85 -40.27 6.19
N MET A 158 -6.71 -39.36 6.68
CA MET A 158 -6.78 -37.99 6.17
C MET A 158 -5.57 -37.15 6.58
N LYS A 159 -5.07 -37.34 7.80
CA LYS A 159 -3.88 -36.67 8.33
C LYS A 159 -2.64 -37.00 7.50
N ALA A 160 -2.49 -38.27 7.09
CA ALA A 160 -1.50 -38.70 6.12
C ALA A 160 -1.68 -38.02 4.75
N SER A 161 -2.93 -37.93 4.27
CA SER A 161 -3.25 -37.27 2.99
C SER A 161 -2.90 -35.78 2.97
N PHE A 162 -3.16 -35.04 4.06
CA PHE A 162 -2.73 -33.64 4.19
C PHE A 162 -1.22 -33.49 4.37
N ASN A 163 -0.56 -34.40 5.11
CA ASN A 163 0.90 -34.41 5.19
C ASN A 163 1.54 -34.61 3.81
N ALA A 164 1.01 -35.50 2.96
CA ALA A 164 1.48 -35.70 1.59
C ALA A 164 1.32 -34.42 0.73
N ALA A 165 0.12 -33.82 0.74
CA ALA A 165 -0.17 -32.58 0.01
C ALA A 165 0.69 -31.39 0.47
N ILE A 166 0.87 -31.21 1.78
CA ILE A 166 1.75 -30.17 2.36
C ILE A 166 3.21 -30.40 1.96
N THR A 167 3.68 -31.67 1.97
CA THR A 167 5.05 -32.04 1.61
C THR A 167 5.33 -31.76 0.13
N LYS A 168 4.39 -32.06 -0.77
CA LYS A 168 4.46 -31.73 -2.21
C LYS A 168 4.58 -30.23 -2.49
N LEU A 169 4.12 -29.38 -1.56
CA LEU A 169 4.20 -27.92 -1.64
C LEU A 169 5.46 -27.34 -0.95
N VAL A 170 6.33 -28.18 -0.40
CA VAL A 170 7.68 -27.78 0.03
C VAL A 170 8.64 -27.88 -1.16
N PRO A 171 9.48 -26.87 -1.43
CA PRO A 171 10.60 -27.04 -2.36
C PRO A 171 11.56 -28.11 -1.85
N ILE A 172 11.85 -29.11 -2.68
CA ILE A 172 13.00 -30.00 -2.45
C ILE A 172 14.29 -29.16 -2.64
N ASP A 173 15.33 -29.51 -1.89
CA ASP A 173 16.65 -28.84 -1.83
C ASP A 173 16.70 -27.45 -1.14
N SER A 174 16.62 -27.47 0.20
CA SER A 174 16.93 -26.33 1.06
C SER A 174 18.40 -26.31 1.53
N LEU A 175 19.33 -25.89 0.66
CA LEU A 175 20.69 -25.45 1.06
C LEU A 175 21.12 -24.21 0.24
N PRO A 176 21.82 -23.23 0.85
CA PRO A 176 22.05 -21.93 0.23
C PRO A 176 23.16 -21.97 -0.84
N ARG A 177 22.79 -22.17 -2.11
CA ARG A 177 23.63 -21.78 -3.25
C ARG A 177 23.25 -20.38 -3.73
N ARG A 178 24.25 -19.50 -3.81
CA ARG A 178 24.19 -18.14 -4.36
C ARG A 178 23.43 -18.13 -5.71
N ILE A 179 22.23 -17.55 -5.73
CA ILE A 179 21.41 -17.44 -6.95
C ILE A 179 21.98 -16.34 -7.85
N GLU A 180 22.30 -16.70 -9.09
CA GLU A 180 22.64 -15.73 -10.14
C GLU A 180 21.37 -15.04 -10.68
N LEU A 181 21.46 -13.75 -11.00
CA LEU A 181 20.33 -12.97 -11.51
C LEU A 181 19.82 -13.52 -12.86
N PRO A 182 18.49 -13.68 -13.06
CA PRO A 182 17.91 -14.07 -14.33
C PRO A 182 18.31 -13.14 -15.49
N LYS A 183 18.66 -13.74 -16.63
CA LYS A 183 19.16 -13.03 -17.82
C LYS A 183 18.07 -12.16 -18.45
N ARG A 184 18.07 -10.85 -18.17
CA ARG A 184 17.23 -9.86 -18.87
C ARG A 184 17.49 -9.91 -20.39
N GLY A 185 16.42 -10.04 -21.18
CA GLY A 185 16.50 -10.07 -22.64
C GLY A 185 17.15 -8.81 -23.24
N HIS A 186 18.12 -8.98 -24.12
CA HIS A 186 18.88 -7.86 -24.70
C HIS A 186 18.12 -7.15 -25.84
N ARG A 187 17.54 -5.98 -25.54
CA ARG A 187 17.26 -4.91 -26.53
C ARG A 187 17.64 -3.52 -26.02
N GLY A 188 18.81 -3.40 -25.37
CA GLY A 188 19.42 -2.11 -25.03
C GLY A 188 20.16 -1.46 -26.22
N PRO A 189 20.38 -0.13 -26.20
CA PRO A 189 21.09 0.56 -27.27
C PRO A 189 22.55 0.08 -27.42
N LYS A 190 23.03 0.02 -28.66
CA LYS A 190 24.36 -0.50 -29.01
C LYS A 190 25.47 0.50 -28.66
N SER A 191 26.53 0.02 -28.01
CA SER A 191 27.72 0.78 -27.63
C SER A 191 28.50 1.28 -28.86
N LYS A 192 28.59 2.60 -29.08
CA LYS A 192 29.16 3.21 -30.30
C LYS A 192 30.65 2.85 -30.50
N HIS A 193 31.48 2.96 -29.46
CA HIS A 193 32.95 2.77 -29.57
C HIS A 193 33.43 1.38 -29.14
N GLY A 194 32.52 0.49 -28.71
CA GLY A 194 32.84 -0.87 -28.27
C GLY A 194 33.75 -1.68 -29.20
N CYS A 195 34.54 -2.56 -28.60
CA CYS A 195 35.53 -3.40 -29.28
C CYS A 195 34.93 -4.38 -30.31
N ARG A 196 35.77 -4.89 -31.22
CA ARG A 196 35.37 -5.78 -32.31
C ARG A 196 34.64 -7.02 -31.79
N GLN A 197 35.23 -7.75 -30.83
CA GLN A 197 34.65 -8.98 -30.28
C GLN A 197 33.27 -8.78 -29.63
N CYS A 198 33.02 -7.66 -28.94
CA CYS A 198 31.69 -7.36 -28.39
C CYS A 198 30.66 -7.03 -29.47
N LYS A 199 31.06 -6.26 -30.50
CA LYS A 199 30.21 -5.94 -31.65
C LYS A 199 29.83 -7.21 -32.43
N THR A 200 30.79 -8.08 -32.73
CA THR A 200 30.56 -9.39 -33.37
C THR A 200 29.65 -10.29 -32.52
N ARG A 201 29.88 -10.36 -31.21
CA ARG A 201 29.04 -11.13 -30.26
C ARG A 201 27.68 -10.47 -29.97
N ARG A 202 27.36 -9.31 -30.56
CA ARG A 202 26.12 -8.54 -30.40
C ARG A 202 25.77 -8.20 -28.93
N ILE A 203 26.78 -7.97 -28.09
CA ILE A 203 26.63 -7.60 -26.67
C ILE A 203 27.13 -6.17 -26.39
N LYS A 204 26.63 -5.55 -25.32
CA LYS A 204 27.11 -4.24 -24.86
C LYS A 204 28.57 -4.34 -24.42
N CYS A 205 29.45 -3.55 -25.04
CA CYS A 205 30.83 -3.37 -24.59
C CYS A 205 30.86 -2.40 -23.39
N SER A 206 31.87 -2.53 -22.52
CA SER A 206 32.13 -1.54 -21.46
C SER A 206 33.11 -0.42 -21.87
N GLU A 207 33.65 -0.48 -23.09
CA GLU A 207 34.52 0.53 -23.73
C GLU A 207 35.88 0.83 -23.03
N GLU A 208 36.15 0.19 -21.88
CA GLU A 208 37.46 0.14 -21.20
C GLU A 208 38.60 -0.36 -22.11
N LYS A 209 39.79 0.23 -21.93
CA LYS A 209 41.04 -0.09 -22.64
C LYS A 209 42.13 -0.47 -21.62
N PRO A 210 43.09 -1.35 -21.95
CA PRO A 210 43.28 -2.01 -23.25
C PRO A 210 42.26 -3.11 -23.56
N VAL A 211 41.64 -3.72 -22.53
CA VAL A 211 40.72 -4.86 -22.67
C VAL A 211 39.43 -4.58 -21.90
N CYS A 212 38.27 -4.76 -22.53
CA CYS A 212 36.99 -4.57 -21.85
C CYS A 212 36.60 -5.76 -20.96
N LEU A 213 35.80 -5.51 -19.91
CA LEU A 213 35.24 -6.52 -19.01
C LEU A 213 34.66 -7.75 -19.73
N GLN A 214 34.01 -7.58 -20.88
CA GLN A 214 33.33 -8.66 -21.62
C GLN A 214 34.26 -9.55 -22.46
N CYS A 215 35.51 -9.11 -22.67
CA CYS A 215 36.57 -9.91 -23.27
C CYS A 215 37.52 -10.46 -22.19
N SER A 216 37.85 -9.63 -21.19
CA SER A 216 38.60 -10.03 -19.98
C SER A 216 37.94 -11.22 -19.27
N LYS A 217 36.64 -11.15 -18.93
CA LYS A 217 35.88 -12.25 -18.30
C LYS A 217 35.71 -13.52 -19.15
N LYS A 218 36.25 -13.54 -20.38
CA LYS A 218 36.26 -14.71 -21.28
C LYS A 218 37.64 -15.06 -21.83
N SER A 219 38.71 -14.42 -21.34
CA SER A 219 40.09 -14.55 -21.84
C SER A 219 40.19 -14.41 -23.37
N MET A 220 39.40 -13.51 -23.96
CA MET A 220 39.35 -13.27 -25.41
C MET A 220 40.17 -12.04 -25.79
N THR A 221 40.84 -12.10 -26.94
CA THR A 221 41.47 -10.94 -27.62
C THR A 221 40.47 -9.80 -27.75
N CYS A 222 40.91 -8.57 -27.44
CA CYS A 222 40.05 -7.39 -27.39
C CYS A 222 40.63 -6.26 -28.23
N GLU A 223 40.15 -6.12 -29.46
CA GLU A 223 40.66 -5.10 -30.39
C GLU A 223 39.75 -3.88 -30.47
N TYR A 224 40.37 -2.69 -30.42
CA TYR A 224 39.78 -1.40 -30.71
C TYR A 224 40.50 -0.76 -31.91
N GLY A 225 39.85 -0.72 -33.06
CA GLY A 225 40.38 -0.09 -34.27
C GLY A 225 39.52 -0.33 -35.50
N PRO A 226 39.74 0.40 -36.60
CA PRO A 226 39.19 0.04 -37.91
C PRO A 226 39.75 -1.30 -38.36
N SER A 227 38.96 -2.08 -39.12
CA SER A 227 39.47 -3.34 -39.68
C SER A 227 40.50 -3.04 -40.75
N GLN A 228 41.70 -3.59 -40.64
CA GLN A 228 42.53 -3.81 -41.82
C GLN A 228 41.78 -4.79 -42.72
N ALA A 229 41.31 -4.30 -43.86
CA ALA A 229 40.93 -5.13 -44.99
C ALA A 229 42.20 -5.30 -45.85
N ILE A 230 42.50 -6.54 -46.23
CA ILE A 230 43.64 -6.83 -47.11
C ILE A 230 43.34 -6.26 -48.50
N ALA A 231 44.34 -5.65 -49.13
CA ALA A 231 44.17 -4.87 -50.35
C ALA A 231 43.98 -5.74 -51.60
N THR A 232 43.07 -5.31 -52.46
CA THR A 232 43.12 -5.50 -53.93
C THR A 232 42.83 -4.16 -54.60
N ALA A 233 43.39 -3.97 -55.80
CA ALA A 233 43.28 -2.74 -56.59
C ALA A 233 41.82 -2.54 -57.12
N THR A 234 41.40 -1.40 -57.70
CA THR A 234 42.15 -0.47 -58.57
C THR A 234 41.46 0.93 -58.65
N THR A 235 42.17 1.95 -59.14
CA THR A 235 41.75 3.19 -59.86
C THR A 235 40.25 3.58 -59.99
N SER A 236 39.81 4.85 -60.00
CA SER A 236 40.47 6.18 -59.87
C SER A 236 39.45 7.35 -60.04
N ASN A 237 39.70 8.53 -59.44
CA ASN A 237 39.22 9.89 -59.86
C ASN A 237 37.67 10.17 -59.92
N ALA A 238 37.13 11.40 -59.88
CA ALA A 238 37.57 12.71 -59.34
C ALA A 238 36.38 13.73 -59.22
N SER A 239 36.52 14.73 -58.34
CA SER A 239 36.08 16.16 -58.43
C SER A 239 34.62 16.64 -58.76
N THR A 240 34.03 17.37 -57.79
CA THR A 240 33.31 18.70 -57.94
C THR A 240 31.79 18.73 -58.40
N PRO A 241 31.07 19.89 -58.57
CA PRO A 241 30.14 20.39 -57.50
C PRO A 241 28.75 21.04 -57.90
N ARG A 242 27.92 21.38 -56.89
CA ARG A 242 26.97 22.53 -56.66
C ARG A 242 26.49 23.40 -57.88
N PRO A 243 25.16 23.72 -58.08
CA PRO A 243 24.35 24.67 -57.25
C PRO A 243 22.80 24.42 -57.14
N GLN A 244 22.13 24.82 -56.02
CA GLN A 244 21.22 25.98 -55.77
C GLN A 244 20.07 26.31 -56.78
N SER A 245 18.85 26.57 -56.25
CA SER A 245 18.13 27.87 -56.40
C SER A 245 16.78 27.99 -55.62
N VAL A 246 16.50 29.20 -55.09
CA VAL A 246 15.24 29.94 -54.74
C VAL A 246 13.87 29.22 -54.64
N SER A 247 12.94 29.46 -53.70
CA SER A 247 12.39 30.64 -52.95
C SER A 247 11.15 31.31 -53.56
N ALA A 248 10.05 31.43 -52.78
CA ALA A 248 8.91 32.33 -52.99
C ALA A 248 8.13 32.58 -51.66
N THR A 249 7.47 33.73 -51.51
CA THR A 249 6.92 34.23 -50.22
C THR A 249 5.64 35.08 -50.41
N SER A 250 4.66 34.99 -49.49
CA SER A 250 3.63 36.02 -49.15
C SER A 250 2.73 35.51 -48.00
N GLY A 251 2.22 36.30 -47.04
CA GLY A 251 2.59 37.68 -46.65
C GLY A 251 1.40 38.60 -46.31
N ALA A 252 0.96 38.70 -45.03
CA ALA A 252 0.12 39.80 -44.51
C ALA A 252 0.04 39.84 -42.95
N SER A 253 0.03 41.04 -42.36
CA SER A 253 -0.20 41.44 -40.94
C SER A 253 -0.30 43.00 -40.92
N PRO A 254 -0.42 43.76 -39.80
CA PRO A 254 -0.71 43.44 -38.38
C PRO A 254 -1.83 44.33 -37.75
N ILE A 255 -2.14 44.13 -36.46
CA ILE A 255 -2.45 45.22 -35.50
C ILE A 255 -1.71 44.93 -34.17
N SER A 256 -1.32 45.99 -33.46
CA SER A 256 -0.29 46.01 -32.41
C SER A 256 -0.70 45.46 -31.03
N ALA A 257 0.28 44.87 -30.33
CA ALA A 257 0.39 44.87 -28.87
C ALA A 257 1.78 45.38 -28.47
N LEU A 258 1.88 46.24 -27.46
CA LEU A 258 3.14 46.92 -27.09
C LEU A 258 3.91 46.19 -25.98
N GLY A 259 5.23 46.05 -26.18
CA GLY A 259 6.21 46.03 -25.10
C GLY A 259 6.19 44.86 -24.10
N ARG A 260 6.64 43.67 -24.53
CA ARG A 260 7.34 42.73 -23.64
C ARG A 260 8.76 42.48 -24.18
N SER A 261 9.72 42.29 -23.28
CA SER A 261 11.06 41.82 -23.62
C SER A 261 11.03 40.36 -24.10
N PRO A 262 11.90 39.96 -25.04
CA PRO A 262 12.07 38.55 -25.40
C PRO A 262 12.91 37.84 -24.33
N GLY A 263 12.43 36.72 -23.81
CA GLY A 263 13.09 35.99 -22.73
C GLY A 263 12.16 35.03 -21.99
N GLU A 264 11.95 35.29 -20.70
CA GLU A 264 11.87 34.21 -19.69
C GLU A 264 10.49 33.92 -19.05
N PRO A 265 9.54 34.87 -18.86
CA PRO A 265 8.37 34.61 -18.02
C PRO A 265 7.41 33.50 -18.49
N ALA A 266 7.12 33.43 -19.80
CA ALA A 266 6.12 32.51 -20.33
C ALA A 266 6.65 31.06 -20.47
N ASP A 267 7.97 30.91 -20.61
CA ASP A 267 8.64 29.62 -20.70
C ASP A 267 8.67 28.94 -19.31
N GLU A 268 9.06 29.68 -18.27
CA GLU A 268 9.00 29.22 -16.88
C GLU A 268 7.57 28.91 -16.43
N GLU A 269 6.60 29.78 -16.76
CA GLU A 269 5.19 29.58 -16.43
C GLU A 269 4.64 28.27 -17.04
N THR A 270 5.05 27.95 -18.27
CA THR A 270 4.72 26.69 -18.95
C THR A 270 5.45 25.51 -18.30
N MET A 271 6.76 25.61 -18.13
CA MET A 271 7.63 24.58 -17.56
C MET A 271 7.18 24.13 -16.18
N LEU A 272 6.90 25.05 -15.24
CA LEU A 272 6.41 24.71 -13.91
C LEU A 272 5.03 24.05 -13.94
N THR A 273 4.17 24.43 -14.90
CA THR A 273 2.87 23.78 -15.10
C THR A 273 3.03 22.34 -15.63
N GLU A 274 3.98 22.11 -16.54
CA GLU A 274 4.29 20.76 -17.03
C GLU A 274 4.91 19.88 -15.93
N VAL A 275 5.88 20.40 -15.18
CA VAL A 275 6.52 19.72 -14.04
C VAL A 275 5.50 19.32 -12.98
N PHE A 276 4.52 20.19 -12.65
CA PHE A 276 3.46 19.85 -11.70
C PHE A 276 2.74 18.56 -12.12
N PHE A 277 2.27 18.49 -13.37
CA PHE A 277 1.49 17.35 -13.87
C PHE A 277 2.33 16.14 -14.31
N ALA A 278 3.64 16.30 -14.54
CA ALA A 278 4.55 15.22 -14.92
C ALA A 278 5.30 14.60 -13.73
N THR A 279 5.36 15.30 -12.60
CA THR A 279 6.13 14.89 -11.41
C THR A 279 5.32 15.07 -10.12
N THR A 280 4.93 16.29 -9.77
CA THR A 280 4.37 16.59 -8.44
C THR A 280 3.04 15.89 -8.17
N THR A 281 2.16 15.75 -9.17
CA THR A 281 0.90 15.00 -9.04
C THR A 281 1.08 13.50 -8.78
N HIS A 282 2.28 12.94 -8.95
CA HIS A 282 2.61 11.55 -8.63
C HIS A 282 3.19 11.35 -7.22
N LEU A 283 3.42 12.43 -6.46
CA LEU A 283 3.78 12.32 -5.04
C LEU A 283 2.58 11.84 -4.21
N PHE A 284 1.38 12.34 -4.53
CA PHE A 284 0.12 12.07 -3.82
C PHE A 284 -0.73 10.97 -4.46
N SER A 285 -0.20 10.22 -5.43
CA SER A 285 -1.01 9.32 -6.26
C SER A 285 -0.33 8.00 -6.56
N ILE A 286 -0.98 6.91 -6.19
CA ILE A 286 -0.58 5.54 -6.55
C ILE A 286 -0.82 5.21 -8.04
N TYR A 287 -1.54 6.10 -8.75
CA TYR A 287 -1.77 6.06 -10.20
C TYR A 287 -0.71 6.92 -10.92
N THR A 288 -0.20 6.46 -12.06
CA THR A 288 0.73 7.26 -12.90
C THR A 288 0.18 7.55 -14.29
N GLY A 289 0.82 8.48 -15.00
CA GLY A 289 0.44 8.87 -16.36
C GLY A 289 -0.99 9.43 -16.45
N PRO A 290 -1.68 9.22 -17.60
CA PRO A 290 -3.03 9.72 -17.83
C PRO A 290 -4.10 9.21 -16.84
N CYS A 291 -3.87 8.06 -16.21
CA CYS A 291 -4.81 7.45 -15.25
C CYS A 291 -4.79 8.11 -13.87
N ASN A 292 -3.88 9.05 -13.60
CA ASN A 292 -3.81 9.76 -12.33
C ASN A 292 -4.97 10.76 -12.18
N PRO A 293 -5.90 10.62 -11.20
CA PRO A 293 -7.04 11.54 -11.04
C PRO A 293 -6.66 13.01 -10.86
N PHE A 294 -5.47 13.31 -10.31
CA PHE A 294 -4.97 14.69 -10.21
C PHE A 294 -4.76 15.36 -11.58
N MET A 295 -4.63 14.60 -12.68
CA MET A 295 -4.63 15.15 -14.04
C MET A 295 -5.96 15.82 -14.41
N ARG A 296 -7.07 15.46 -13.76
CA ARG A 296 -8.37 16.15 -13.91
C ARG A 296 -8.26 17.65 -13.55
N LEU A 297 -7.28 18.06 -12.72
CA LEU A 297 -7.06 19.47 -12.36
C LEU A 297 -6.68 20.36 -13.55
N ARG A 298 -6.16 19.79 -14.65
CA ARG A 298 -5.85 20.54 -15.89
C ARG A 298 -7.04 21.36 -16.41
N LYS A 299 -8.28 20.89 -16.18
CA LYS A 299 -9.53 21.58 -16.61
C LYS A 299 -9.76 22.94 -15.92
N TYR A 300 -9.14 23.17 -14.76
CA TYR A 300 -9.32 24.39 -13.97
C TYR A 300 -8.19 25.42 -14.18
N ILE A 301 -7.01 25.01 -14.65
CA ILE A 301 -5.81 25.88 -14.76
C ILE A 301 -6.06 27.15 -15.59
N PRO A 302 -6.71 27.11 -16.78
CA PRO A 302 -6.95 28.33 -17.57
C PRO A 302 -7.97 29.31 -16.95
N HIS A 303 -8.62 28.93 -15.85
CA HIS A 303 -9.76 29.63 -15.27
C HIS A 303 -9.62 29.91 -13.76
N SER A 304 -8.50 29.52 -13.13
CA SER A 304 -8.21 29.80 -11.72
C SER A 304 -6.75 30.13 -11.51
N ARG A 305 -6.44 31.43 -11.37
CA ARG A 305 -5.07 31.89 -11.12
C ARG A 305 -4.54 31.39 -9.77
N ALA A 306 -5.41 31.26 -8.78
CA ALA A 306 -5.11 30.69 -7.47
C ALA A 306 -4.57 29.25 -7.58
N LEU A 307 -5.27 28.36 -8.29
CA LEU A 307 -4.83 26.98 -8.47
C LEU A 307 -3.58 26.90 -9.35
N HIS A 308 -3.49 27.72 -10.39
CA HIS A 308 -2.34 27.74 -11.29
C HIS A 308 -1.04 28.10 -10.54
N LEU A 309 -1.07 29.15 -9.73
CA LEU A 309 0.07 29.55 -8.89
C LEU A 309 0.39 28.50 -7.81
N ALA A 310 -0.61 27.88 -7.19
CA ALA A 310 -0.39 26.82 -6.19
C ALA A 310 0.31 25.58 -6.81
N ALA A 311 -0.15 25.15 -7.99
CA ALA A 311 0.48 24.07 -8.75
C ALA A 311 1.95 24.39 -9.13
N GLN A 312 2.23 25.63 -9.52
CA GLN A 312 3.58 26.07 -9.86
C GLN A 312 4.49 26.22 -8.64
N ALA A 313 3.96 26.68 -7.50
CA ALA A 313 4.70 26.73 -6.23
C ALA A 313 5.14 25.32 -5.80
N MET A 314 4.21 24.36 -5.82
CA MET A 314 4.50 22.94 -5.59
C MET A 314 5.59 22.40 -6.53
N ALA A 315 5.45 22.65 -7.85
CA ALA A 315 6.44 22.23 -8.84
C ALA A 315 7.84 22.80 -8.58
N ALA A 316 7.93 24.10 -8.24
CA ALA A 316 9.18 24.78 -7.94
C ALA A 316 9.87 24.19 -6.70
N PHE A 317 9.11 23.88 -5.64
CA PHE A 317 9.64 23.16 -4.47
C PHE A 317 10.10 21.73 -4.82
N THR A 318 9.32 20.96 -5.61
CA THR A 318 9.70 19.59 -6.02
C THR A 318 11.02 19.57 -6.82
N ILE A 319 11.26 20.53 -7.72
CA ILE A 319 12.53 20.60 -8.46
C ILE A 319 13.68 21.21 -7.65
N SER A 320 13.39 22.09 -6.69
CA SER A 320 14.38 22.60 -5.73
C SER A 320 15.03 21.47 -4.92
N GLY A 321 14.26 20.44 -4.55
CA GLY A 321 14.79 19.26 -3.85
C GLY A 321 15.72 18.40 -4.71
N ASN A 322 15.40 18.31 -6.00
CA ASN A 322 15.99 17.32 -6.91
C ASN A 322 17.11 17.87 -7.81
N GLN A 323 17.33 19.20 -7.89
CA GLN A 323 18.34 19.83 -8.74
C GLN A 323 19.34 20.65 -7.91
N SER A 324 20.59 20.19 -7.83
CA SER A 324 21.60 20.75 -6.93
C SER A 324 22.23 22.08 -7.38
N SER A 325 22.18 22.43 -8.66
CA SER A 325 22.74 23.69 -9.19
C SER A 325 21.86 24.90 -8.91
N ASP A 326 20.54 24.73 -9.02
CA ASP A 326 19.53 25.80 -9.01
C ASP A 326 18.59 25.71 -7.80
N LYS A 327 18.92 24.88 -6.79
CA LYS A 327 18.14 24.67 -5.57
C LYS A 327 17.62 25.98 -4.96
N GLU A 328 18.50 26.92 -4.66
CA GLU A 328 18.12 28.18 -3.99
C GLU A 328 17.20 29.05 -4.87
N LYS A 329 17.47 29.09 -6.18
CA LYS A 329 16.63 29.79 -7.17
C LYS A 329 15.22 29.21 -7.21
N HIS A 330 15.09 27.88 -7.27
CA HIS A 330 13.79 27.21 -7.30
C HIS A 330 13.05 27.28 -5.96
N MET A 331 13.77 27.23 -4.82
CA MET A 331 13.20 27.47 -3.49
C MET A 331 12.60 28.88 -3.37
N ASN A 332 13.39 29.90 -3.71
CA ASN A 332 12.95 31.30 -3.68
C ASN A 332 11.78 31.56 -4.64
N ARG A 333 11.77 30.90 -5.80
CA ARG A 333 10.64 30.97 -6.75
C ARG A 333 9.38 30.30 -6.22
N GLY A 334 9.50 29.13 -5.57
CA GLY A 334 8.39 28.46 -4.90
C GLY A 334 7.75 29.35 -3.82
N LEU A 335 8.57 30.03 -3.02
CA LEU A 335 8.11 30.99 -2.00
C LEU A 335 7.39 32.20 -2.59
N GLU A 336 7.90 32.76 -3.70
CA GLU A 336 7.25 33.87 -4.39
C GLU A 336 5.88 33.46 -4.97
N LEU A 337 5.82 32.32 -5.65
CA LEU A 337 4.60 31.75 -6.20
C LEU A 337 3.61 31.38 -5.08
N GLN A 338 4.09 30.88 -3.94
CA GLN A 338 3.27 30.59 -2.77
C GLN A 338 2.63 31.88 -2.20
N ARG A 339 3.43 32.94 -2.05
CA ARG A 339 2.95 34.27 -1.63
C ARG A 339 1.91 34.85 -2.59
N LEU A 340 2.09 34.66 -3.90
CA LEU A 340 1.11 35.08 -4.92
C LEU A 340 -0.16 34.22 -4.88
N ALA A 341 -0.04 32.90 -4.72
CA ALA A 341 -1.17 31.98 -4.60
C ALA A 341 -2.08 32.35 -3.42
N TYR A 342 -1.52 32.67 -2.25
CA TYR A 342 -2.29 33.17 -1.10
C TYR A 342 -3.11 34.43 -1.46
N GLN A 343 -2.51 35.40 -2.17
CA GLN A 343 -3.20 36.63 -2.56
C GLN A 343 -4.37 36.38 -3.50
N GLU A 344 -4.23 35.46 -4.46
CA GLU A 344 -5.34 35.06 -5.34
C GLU A 344 -6.39 34.21 -4.62
N ILE A 345 -6.00 33.35 -3.67
CA ILE A 345 -6.92 32.59 -2.81
C ILE A 345 -7.79 33.54 -1.98
N THR A 346 -7.22 34.59 -1.37
CA THR A 346 -8.00 35.60 -0.64
C THR A 346 -9.01 36.31 -1.55
N ARG A 347 -8.63 36.64 -2.79
CA ARG A 347 -9.57 37.24 -3.78
C ARG A 347 -10.66 36.25 -4.20
N ALA A 348 -10.30 35.01 -4.51
CA ALA A 348 -11.24 33.97 -4.91
C ALA A 348 -12.24 33.62 -3.81
N MET A 349 -11.83 33.64 -2.53
CA MET A 349 -12.74 33.50 -1.38
C MET A 349 -13.62 34.73 -1.14
N SER A 350 -13.28 35.90 -1.71
CA SER A 350 -14.08 37.13 -1.63
C SER A 350 -15.15 37.22 -2.75
N ASP A 351 -15.06 36.37 -3.77
CA ASP A 351 -16.03 36.26 -4.88
C ASP A 351 -17.03 35.12 -4.59
N PRO A 352 -18.34 35.38 -4.46
CA PRO A 352 -19.34 34.36 -4.12
C PRO A 352 -19.48 33.18 -5.11
N ASN A 353 -18.98 33.32 -6.34
CA ASN A 353 -18.96 32.22 -7.32
C ASN A 353 -17.66 31.42 -7.21
N GLN A 354 -16.51 32.11 -7.06
CA GLN A 354 -15.21 31.46 -6.99
C GLN A 354 -14.95 30.79 -5.63
N ALA A 355 -15.48 31.33 -4.53
CA ALA A 355 -15.27 30.83 -3.17
C ALA A 355 -15.69 29.36 -3.02
N HIS A 356 -16.75 28.95 -3.71
CA HIS A 356 -17.28 27.58 -3.68
C HIS A 356 -16.82 26.72 -4.85
N SER A 357 -15.90 27.19 -5.70
CA SER A 357 -15.39 26.40 -6.82
C SER A 357 -14.44 25.28 -6.37
N ASP A 358 -14.33 24.22 -7.17
CA ASP A 358 -13.35 23.14 -6.91
C ASP A 358 -11.91 23.63 -7.08
N ALA A 359 -11.70 24.64 -7.93
CA ALA A 359 -10.38 25.21 -8.18
C ALA A 359 -9.86 25.99 -6.97
N THR A 360 -10.70 26.78 -6.30
CA THR A 360 -10.36 27.44 -5.03
C THR A 360 -10.11 26.43 -3.93
N PHE A 361 -10.95 25.39 -3.81
CA PHE A 361 -10.73 24.31 -2.83
C PHE A 361 -9.41 23.58 -3.08
N ALA A 362 -9.14 23.17 -4.34
CA ALA A 362 -7.87 22.57 -4.72
C ALA A 362 -6.68 23.48 -4.42
N ALA A 363 -6.77 24.78 -4.70
CA ALA A 363 -5.72 25.75 -4.41
C ALA A 363 -5.42 25.85 -2.90
N VAL A 364 -6.44 25.88 -2.04
CA VAL A 364 -6.28 25.91 -0.58
C VAL A 364 -5.61 24.62 -0.06
N VAL A 365 -6.01 23.45 -0.58
CA VAL A 365 -5.39 22.17 -0.19
C VAL A 365 -3.93 22.11 -0.66
N HIS A 366 -3.68 22.36 -1.94
CA HIS A 366 -2.34 22.27 -2.53
C HIS A 366 -1.38 23.28 -1.90
N ILE A 367 -1.84 24.50 -1.58
CA ILE A 367 -0.96 25.49 -0.96
C ILE A 367 -0.65 25.17 0.51
N GLY A 368 -1.64 24.73 1.28
CA GLY A 368 -1.46 24.42 2.70
C GLY A 368 -0.49 23.26 2.94
N MET A 369 -0.46 22.29 2.04
CA MET A 369 0.52 21.20 2.07
C MET A 369 1.96 21.71 1.89
N THR A 370 2.18 22.81 1.15
CA THR A 370 3.53 23.37 0.92
C THR A 370 4.12 24.20 2.07
N GLU A 371 3.37 24.52 3.13
CA GLU A 371 3.92 25.27 4.27
C GLU A 371 5.11 24.56 4.94
N PRO A 372 5.02 23.27 5.32
CA PRO A 372 6.15 22.53 5.87
C PRO A 372 7.21 22.11 4.82
N TRP A 373 7.08 22.48 3.54
CA TRP A 373 8.03 22.05 2.49
C TRP A 373 9.35 22.83 2.48
N HIS A 374 9.49 23.88 3.29
CA HIS A 374 10.67 24.73 3.32
C HIS A 374 11.03 25.20 4.73
N THR A 375 12.33 25.36 4.97
CA THR A 375 12.86 25.66 6.32
C THR A 375 12.51 27.06 6.84
N MET A 376 12.12 28.00 5.96
CA MET A 376 11.78 29.37 6.37
C MET A 376 10.45 29.46 7.16
N ARG A 377 9.58 28.45 7.05
CA ARG A 377 8.33 28.34 7.81
C ARG A 377 8.26 27.02 8.60
N SER A 378 9.38 26.57 9.16
CA SER A 378 9.44 25.35 9.99
C SER A 378 8.59 25.39 11.28
N SER A 379 7.83 26.46 11.52
CA SER A 379 6.83 26.61 12.58
C SER A 379 5.37 26.54 12.11
N GLU A 380 5.12 26.38 10.80
CA GLU A 380 3.79 26.38 10.20
C GLU A 380 3.49 25.03 9.53
N SER A 381 2.36 24.43 9.87
CA SER A 381 2.01 23.06 9.48
C SER A 381 0.90 22.96 8.42
N GLY A 382 0.49 24.07 7.80
CA GLY A 382 -0.69 24.08 6.94
C GLY A 382 -2.03 24.11 7.68
N VAL A 383 -2.04 24.04 9.03
CA VAL A 383 -3.26 23.88 9.84
C VAL A 383 -4.30 25.00 9.65
N MET A 384 -3.88 26.22 9.27
CA MET A 384 -4.82 27.29 8.93
C MET A 384 -5.56 27.00 7.61
N HIS A 385 -4.89 26.41 6.63
CA HIS A 385 -5.49 26.00 5.36
C HIS A 385 -6.37 24.74 5.52
N LEU A 386 -6.09 23.85 6.48
CA LEU A 386 -7.06 22.83 6.92
C LEU A 386 -8.34 23.51 7.45
N LYS A 387 -8.21 24.43 8.41
CA LYS A 387 -9.37 25.15 8.99
C LYS A 387 -10.17 25.91 7.94
N THR A 388 -9.52 26.59 6.98
CA THR A 388 -10.19 27.18 5.82
C THR A 388 -10.90 26.13 4.96
N SER A 389 -10.26 24.99 4.65
CA SER A 389 -10.88 23.91 3.88
C SER A 389 -12.13 23.35 4.58
N LYS A 390 -12.11 23.25 5.92
CA LYS A 390 -13.27 22.84 6.74
C LYS A 390 -14.44 23.81 6.57
N VAL A 391 -14.19 25.12 6.64
CA VAL A 391 -15.21 26.17 6.41
C VAL A 391 -15.77 26.11 4.99
N LEU A 392 -14.93 25.89 3.96
CA LEU A 392 -15.39 25.74 2.57
C LEU A 392 -16.29 24.51 2.36
N ILE A 393 -16.05 23.41 3.09
CA ILE A 393 -16.89 22.21 3.09
C ILE A 393 -18.23 22.48 3.77
N CYS A 394 -18.24 23.05 4.99
CA CYS A 394 -19.48 23.38 5.70
C CYS A 394 -20.38 24.30 4.86
N HIS A 395 -19.82 25.40 4.32
CA HIS A 395 -20.59 26.33 3.50
C HIS A 395 -21.12 25.69 2.21
N ARG A 396 -20.40 24.73 1.59
CA ARG A 396 -20.95 23.96 0.45
C ARG A 396 -22.17 23.14 0.88
N ALA A 397 -22.09 22.42 2.00
CA ALA A 397 -23.20 21.62 2.52
C ALA A 397 -24.43 22.48 2.88
N GLU A 398 -24.22 23.58 3.61
CA GLU A 398 -25.25 24.57 3.95
C GLU A 398 -25.90 25.21 2.72
N SER A 399 -25.13 25.41 1.65
CA SER A 399 -25.62 25.94 0.35
C SER A 399 -26.22 24.87 -0.58
N GLY A 400 -26.34 23.61 -0.15
CA GLY A 400 -26.81 22.50 -0.99
C GLY A 400 -25.93 22.22 -2.22
N ARG A 401 -24.66 22.65 -2.22
CA ARG A 401 -23.71 22.44 -3.32
C ARG A 401 -23.04 21.07 -3.21
N CYS A 402 -22.69 20.50 -4.35
CA CYS A 402 -21.94 19.23 -4.39
C CYS A 402 -20.58 19.35 -3.67
N MET A 403 -20.18 18.26 -3.02
CA MET A 403 -18.86 18.17 -2.38
C MET A 403 -17.74 18.23 -3.43
N PRO A 404 -16.53 18.71 -3.05
CA PRO A 404 -15.37 18.68 -3.94
C PRO A 404 -15.07 17.26 -4.45
N PRO A 405 -14.39 17.10 -5.61
CA PRO A 405 -14.00 15.80 -6.14
C PRO A 405 -13.34 14.89 -5.11
N ARG A 406 -13.75 13.62 -5.05
CA ARG A 406 -13.41 12.66 -3.98
C ARG A 406 -11.90 12.51 -3.73
N PHE A 407 -11.08 12.59 -4.78
CA PHE A 407 -9.62 12.51 -4.65
C PHE A 407 -9.02 13.71 -3.89
N LEU A 408 -9.64 14.91 -3.97
CA LEU A 408 -9.22 16.09 -3.21
C LEU A 408 -9.67 16.03 -1.75
N THR A 409 -10.87 15.50 -1.48
CA THR A 409 -11.33 15.31 -0.09
C THR A 409 -10.53 14.23 0.61
N ASN A 410 -10.11 13.19 -0.09
CA ASN A 410 -9.29 12.11 0.47
C ASN A 410 -7.81 12.52 0.59
N LEU A 411 -7.29 13.39 -0.29
CA LEU A 411 -6.00 14.07 -0.05
C LEU A 411 -6.05 14.97 1.19
N LEU A 412 -7.17 15.67 1.40
CA LEU A 412 -7.37 16.48 2.61
C LEU A 412 -7.40 15.61 3.88
N ILE A 413 -8.03 14.43 3.85
CA ILE A 413 -7.96 13.43 4.95
C ILE A 413 -6.51 12.95 5.16
N TYR A 414 -5.76 12.66 4.08
CA TYR A 414 -4.37 12.24 4.18
C TYR A 414 -3.50 13.29 4.89
N TRP A 415 -3.59 14.55 4.46
CA TRP A 415 -2.86 15.68 5.04
C TRP A 415 -3.32 16.02 6.46
N ASP A 416 -4.61 15.85 6.78
CA ASP A 416 -5.14 15.99 8.15
C ASP A 416 -4.55 14.97 9.12
N LEU A 417 -4.34 13.72 8.68
CA LEU A 417 -3.60 12.72 9.47
C LEU A 417 -2.15 13.16 9.70
N LEU A 418 -1.48 13.67 8.67
CA LEU A 418 -0.09 14.14 8.82
C LEU A 418 0.01 15.30 9.82
N VAL A 419 -0.95 16.23 9.82
CA VAL A 419 -0.94 17.39 10.73
C VAL A 419 -1.47 17.05 12.13
N SER A 420 -2.38 16.08 12.26
CA SER A 420 -3.03 15.75 13.54
C SER A 420 -2.08 15.17 14.59
N LEU A 421 -1.05 14.42 14.18
CA LEU A 421 -0.07 13.85 15.11
C LEU A 421 0.72 14.93 15.88
N HIS A 422 1.02 16.07 15.26
CA HIS A 422 1.94 17.10 15.80
C HIS A 422 1.32 18.48 16.05
N SER A 423 0.03 18.67 15.74
CA SER A 423 -0.70 19.92 15.97
C SER A 423 -1.33 20.00 17.38
N ASP A 424 -0.73 20.80 18.26
CA ASP A 424 -1.30 21.15 19.59
C ASP A 424 -2.43 22.21 19.53
N THR A 425 -2.95 22.53 18.34
CA THR A 425 -4.05 23.49 18.19
C THR A 425 -5.42 22.84 18.39
N THR A 426 -6.46 23.65 18.58
CA THR A 426 -7.89 23.27 18.58
C THR A 426 -8.40 22.85 17.19
N HIS A 427 -7.59 22.13 16.42
CA HIS A 427 -7.97 21.57 15.14
C HIS A 427 -8.75 20.27 15.35
N GLU A 428 -10.07 20.37 15.24
CA GLU A 428 -10.98 19.25 15.05
C GLU A 428 -10.82 18.69 13.62
N GLY A 429 -10.21 17.51 13.49
CA GLY A 429 -10.02 16.83 12.20
C GLY A 429 -11.32 16.46 11.46
N TYR A 430 -11.19 15.96 10.22
CA TYR A 430 -12.34 15.63 9.37
C TYR A 430 -12.97 14.28 9.75
N THR A 431 -14.27 14.30 10.03
CA THR A 431 -15.07 13.08 10.17
C THR A 431 -15.59 12.64 8.80
N THR A 432 -15.80 11.33 8.62
CA THR A 432 -16.40 10.78 7.40
C THR A 432 -17.80 11.35 7.14
N GLY A 433 -18.52 11.77 8.19
CA GLY A 433 -19.83 12.42 8.09
C GLY A 433 -19.78 13.85 7.55
N LEU A 434 -18.73 14.62 7.85
CA LEU A 434 -18.56 15.97 7.31
C LEU A 434 -18.32 15.97 5.78
N LEU A 435 -17.78 14.88 5.26
CA LEU A 435 -17.54 14.65 3.83
C LEU A 435 -18.65 13.79 3.18
N ALA A 436 -19.69 13.42 3.92
CA ALA A 436 -20.81 12.62 3.43
C ALA A 436 -21.83 13.50 2.68
N GLY A 437 -21.62 13.67 1.38
CA GLY A 437 -22.57 14.32 0.48
C GLY A 437 -22.42 13.82 -0.95
N PRO A 438 -23.30 14.24 -1.88
CA PRO A 438 -23.10 13.99 -3.30
C PRO A 438 -21.82 14.69 -3.78
N ALA A 439 -20.80 13.92 -4.10
CA ALA A 439 -19.63 14.38 -4.83
C ALA A 439 -20.04 14.64 -6.29
N ALA A 440 -19.52 15.71 -6.90
CA ALA A 440 -19.93 16.13 -8.24
C ALA A 440 -19.64 15.08 -9.33
N ASP A 441 -18.45 14.48 -9.27
CA ASP A 441 -18.00 13.40 -10.14
C ASP A 441 -17.49 12.23 -9.26
N ALA A 442 -18.00 11.02 -9.47
CA ALA A 442 -17.47 9.78 -8.90
C ALA A 442 -17.42 8.72 -10.01
N GLU A 443 -16.27 8.58 -10.68
CA GLU A 443 -16.10 7.61 -11.75
C GLU A 443 -16.00 6.18 -11.20
N ALA A 444 -16.32 5.16 -12.00
CA ALA A 444 -16.15 3.76 -11.61
C ALA A 444 -14.68 3.38 -11.32
N SER A 445 -13.74 4.14 -11.87
CA SER A 445 -12.29 4.10 -11.63
C SER A 445 -11.89 4.57 -10.22
N ASP A 446 -12.69 5.46 -9.60
CA ASP A 446 -12.42 6.11 -8.29
C ASP A 446 -12.77 5.20 -7.09
N TYR A 447 -12.89 3.88 -7.29
CA TYR A 447 -13.16 2.92 -6.21
C TYR A 447 -11.93 2.70 -5.31
N ILE A 448 -10.75 2.49 -5.91
CA ILE A 448 -9.47 2.61 -5.23
C ILE A 448 -9.12 4.10 -5.18
N ASP A 449 -8.83 4.63 -4.00
CA ASP A 449 -8.44 6.04 -3.87
C ASP A 449 -6.99 6.27 -4.32
N PRO A 450 -6.66 7.35 -5.06
CA PRO A 450 -5.28 7.62 -5.46
C PRO A 450 -4.32 7.88 -4.31
N THR A 451 -4.77 8.42 -3.17
CA THR A 451 -3.90 8.72 -2.02
C THR A 451 -3.97 7.60 -0.98
N LEU A 452 -5.20 7.18 -0.63
CA LEU A 452 -5.51 6.29 0.49
C LEU A 452 -5.74 4.82 0.08
N GLY A 453 -5.74 4.52 -1.23
CA GLY A 453 -5.98 3.17 -1.75
C GLY A 453 -7.31 2.58 -1.30
N LEU A 454 -7.25 1.42 -0.62
CA LEU A 454 -8.40 0.73 -0.02
C LEU A 454 -8.54 0.99 1.50
N ALA A 455 -7.91 2.04 2.02
CA ALA A 455 -7.94 2.43 3.44
C ALA A 455 -8.67 3.77 3.71
N PHE A 456 -9.36 4.34 2.72
CA PHE A 456 -9.95 5.69 2.83
C PHE A 456 -10.95 5.85 3.99
N ASP A 457 -11.58 4.76 4.44
CA ASP A 457 -12.53 4.70 5.55
C ASP A 457 -11.86 4.44 6.92
N LEU A 458 -10.63 3.91 6.92
CA LEU A 458 -9.80 3.74 8.11
C LEU A 458 -9.24 5.07 8.61
N PHE A 459 -8.81 5.96 7.71
CA PHE A 459 -8.08 7.19 8.08
C PHE A 459 -8.83 8.12 9.04
N PRO A 460 -10.15 8.38 8.89
CA PRO A 460 -10.93 9.11 9.89
C PRO A 460 -10.90 8.48 11.30
N VAL A 461 -10.80 7.14 11.39
CA VAL A 461 -10.65 6.42 12.68
C VAL A 461 -9.25 6.63 13.27
N ILE A 462 -8.22 6.78 12.44
CA ILE A 462 -6.85 7.09 12.89
C ILE A 462 -6.77 8.55 13.36
N ILE A 463 -7.37 9.51 12.64
CA ILE A 463 -7.43 10.93 13.04
C ILE A 463 -8.19 11.12 14.36
N GLU A 464 -9.30 10.40 14.54
CA GLU A 464 -10.03 10.36 15.82
C GLU A 464 -9.17 9.77 16.95
N MET A 465 -8.41 8.70 16.67
CA MET A 465 -7.47 8.09 17.61
C MET A 465 -6.31 9.02 17.96
N GLU A 466 -5.72 9.75 17.01
CA GLU A 466 -4.68 10.75 17.28
C GLU A 466 -5.21 11.92 18.11
N THR A 467 -6.43 12.38 17.82
CA THR A 467 -7.10 13.44 18.60
C THR A 467 -7.34 12.98 20.04
N PHE A 468 -7.77 11.73 20.23
CA PHE A 468 -7.89 11.11 21.56
C PHE A 468 -6.53 10.93 22.26
N VAL A 469 -5.50 10.46 21.55
CA VAL A 469 -4.13 10.32 22.07
C VAL A 469 -3.57 11.68 22.54
N ARG A 470 -3.78 12.74 21.76
CA ARG A 470 -3.43 14.12 22.12
C ARG A 470 -4.18 14.59 23.38
N TYR A 471 -5.47 14.24 23.49
CA TYR A 471 -6.27 14.52 24.69
C TYR A 471 -5.72 13.81 25.93
N VAL A 472 -5.44 12.50 25.86
CA VAL A 472 -4.91 11.71 26.99
C VAL A 472 -3.51 12.19 27.41
N ARG A 473 -2.67 12.56 26.45
CA ARG A 473 -1.34 13.16 26.68
C ARG A 473 -1.44 14.44 27.53
N LEU A 474 -2.38 15.31 27.19
CA LEU A 474 -2.61 16.58 27.88
C LEU A 474 -3.42 16.43 29.18
N HIS A 475 -4.24 15.38 29.30
CA HIS A 475 -5.11 15.11 30.45
C HIS A 475 -5.02 13.64 30.90
N PRO A 476 -3.91 13.20 31.53
CA PRO A 476 -3.74 11.81 31.92
C PRO A 476 -4.77 11.37 32.99
N SER A 477 -5.81 10.65 32.58
CA SER A 477 -6.87 10.14 33.45
C SER A 477 -7.22 8.66 33.15
N PRO A 478 -7.38 7.79 34.17
CA PRO A 478 -7.89 6.43 34.01
C PRO A 478 -9.25 6.35 33.30
N GLU A 479 -10.06 7.41 33.39
CA GLU A 479 -11.38 7.51 32.75
C GLU A 479 -11.32 7.50 31.21
N SER A 480 -10.12 7.65 30.63
CA SER A 480 -9.89 7.57 29.19
C SER A 480 -9.96 6.14 28.63
N LEU A 481 -9.81 5.13 29.50
CA LEU A 481 -9.65 3.72 29.09
C LEU A 481 -10.85 3.14 28.29
N PRO A 482 -12.13 3.45 28.59
CA PRO A 482 -13.26 2.98 27.78
C PRO A 482 -13.25 3.52 26.34
N MET A 483 -12.79 4.75 26.12
CA MET A 483 -12.63 5.31 24.78
C MET A 483 -11.47 4.63 24.04
N ALA A 484 -10.36 4.35 24.72
CA ALA A 484 -9.26 3.57 24.17
C ALA A 484 -9.71 2.16 23.74
N HIS A 485 -10.53 1.47 24.54
CA HIS A 485 -11.14 0.18 24.14
C HIS A 485 -12.08 0.30 22.93
N THR A 486 -12.83 1.39 22.81
CA THR A 486 -13.74 1.66 21.68
C THR A 486 -12.97 1.87 20.36
N LEU A 487 -11.91 2.70 20.41
CA LEU A 487 -11.01 2.93 19.27
C LEU A 487 -10.24 1.66 18.91
N HIS A 488 -9.72 0.93 19.90
CA HIS A 488 -9.09 -0.38 19.69
C HIS A 488 -10.03 -1.35 18.99
N HIS A 489 -11.29 -1.48 19.44
CA HIS A 489 -12.26 -2.38 18.81
C HIS A 489 -12.46 -2.04 17.32
N ARG A 490 -12.62 -0.75 16.99
CA ARG A 490 -12.77 -0.28 15.60
C ARG A 490 -11.53 -0.57 14.76
N LEU A 491 -10.33 -0.23 15.24
CA LEU A 491 -9.07 -0.49 14.54
C LEU A 491 -8.74 -1.99 14.42
N ALA A 492 -9.13 -2.81 15.41
CA ALA A 492 -8.92 -4.26 15.42
C ALA A 492 -9.91 -5.03 14.52
N SER A 493 -11.15 -4.54 14.40
CA SER A 493 -12.20 -5.15 13.56
C SER A 493 -12.18 -4.68 12.11
N TRP A 494 -11.69 -3.46 11.81
CA TRP A 494 -11.64 -2.93 10.44
C TRP A 494 -10.90 -3.86 9.47
N ARG A 495 -11.45 -4.03 8.27
CA ARG A 495 -10.84 -4.73 7.14
C ARG A 495 -11.11 -3.93 5.86
N PRO A 496 -10.18 -3.89 4.89
CA PRO A 496 -10.42 -3.23 3.61
C PRO A 496 -11.59 -3.90 2.90
N GLN A 497 -12.55 -3.11 2.43
CA GLN A 497 -13.72 -3.61 1.70
C GLN A 497 -13.32 -3.87 0.24
N VAL A 498 -13.21 -5.16 -0.14
CA VAL A 498 -12.74 -5.60 -1.46
C VAL A 498 -13.88 -6.17 -2.29
N ASP A 499 -14.33 -5.40 -3.29
CA ASP A 499 -15.38 -5.72 -4.23
C ASP A 499 -14.75 -6.12 -5.58
N GLY A 500 -14.84 -7.41 -5.91
CA GLY A 500 -14.19 -7.98 -7.09
C GLY A 500 -14.68 -7.44 -8.42
N ASP A 501 -15.95 -7.04 -8.51
CA ASP A 501 -16.53 -6.52 -9.76
C ASP A 501 -16.14 -5.05 -9.95
N ARG A 502 -16.08 -4.26 -8.87
CA ARG A 502 -15.57 -2.89 -8.92
C ARG A 502 -14.08 -2.80 -9.21
N LEU A 503 -13.26 -3.76 -8.74
CA LEU A 503 -11.83 -3.82 -9.08
C LEU A 503 -11.56 -3.91 -10.58
N ILE A 504 -12.47 -4.51 -11.37
CA ILE A 504 -12.33 -4.65 -12.83
C ILE A 504 -12.26 -3.28 -13.53
N HIS A 505 -12.86 -2.24 -12.93
CA HIS A 505 -12.87 -0.88 -13.47
C HIS A 505 -11.63 -0.03 -13.06
N CYS A 506 -10.78 -0.53 -12.17
CA CYS A 506 -9.59 0.18 -11.67
C CYS A 506 -8.30 -0.12 -12.45
N THR A 507 -8.38 -0.59 -13.71
CA THR A 507 -7.23 -1.11 -14.48
C THR A 507 -5.98 -0.24 -14.45
N GLY A 508 -6.13 1.09 -14.59
CA GLY A 508 -5.02 2.05 -14.62
C GLY A 508 -4.18 2.15 -13.34
N VAL A 509 -4.66 1.64 -12.19
CA VAL A 509 -3.83 1.55 -10.97
C VAL A 509 -2.92 0.33 -11.01
N PHE A 510 -3.34 -0.76 -11.66
CA PHE A 510 -2.60 -2.03 -11.67
C PHE A 510 -1.46 -2.06 -12.69
N GLU A 511 -1.34 -1.03 -13.53
CA GLU A 511 -0.13 -0.76 -14.30
C GLU A 511 1.03 -0.26 -13.41
N THR A 512 0.74 0.23 -12.19
CA THR A 512 1.68 1.01 -11.38
C THR A 512 1.85 0.50 -9.94
N ALA A 513 0.76 0.11 -9.28
CA ALA A 513 0.73 -0.45 -7.93
C ALA A 513 0.08 -1.84 -7.94
N SER A 514 0.65 -2.81 -7.22
CA SER A 514 -0.02 -4.10 -7.06
C SER A 514 -1.11 -4.01 -5.99
N LEU A 515 -2.20 -4.76 -6.13
CA LEU A 515 -3.24 -4.87 -5.09
C LEU A 515 -2.65 -5.34 -3.76
N GLN A 516 -1.58 -6.14 -3.79
CA GLN A 516 -0.85 -6.56 -2.59
C GLN A 516 -0.17 -5.37 -1.90
N ASP A 517 0.49 -4.48 -2.64
CA ASP A 517 1.15 -3.30 -2.06
C ASP A 517 0.14 -2.34 -1.41
N ILE A 518 -1.03 -2.18 -2.03
CA ILE A 518 -2.15 -1.36 -1.51
C ILE A 518 -2.68 -1.97 -0.20
N LEU A 519 -2.94 -3.27 -0.17
CA LEU A 519 -3.47 -3.97 1.01
C LEU A 519 -2.43 -4.06 2.15
N PHE A 520 -1.15 -4.21 1.85
CA PHE A 520 -0.08 -4.20 2.85
C PHE A 520 0.16 -2.80 3.42
N THR A 521 0.04 -1.75 2.61
CA THR A 521 0.08 -0.36 3.10
C THR A 521 -1.12 -0.09 4.03
N ALA A 522 -2.33 -0.48 3.63
CA ALA A 522 -3.54 -0.34 4.44
C ALA A 522 -3.44 -1.06 5.81
N GLU A 523 -2.95 -2.31 5.83
CA GLU A 523 -2.74 -3.07 7.07
C GLU A 523 -1.62 -2.47 7.92
N ALA A 524 -0.56 -1.92 7.32
CA ALA A 524 0.51 -1.25 8.05
C ALA A 524 0.02 0.03 8.77
N TYR A 525 -0.83 0.84 8.12
CA TYR A 525 -1.54 1.95 8.79
C TYR A 525 -2.37 1.47 9.99
N ARG A 526 -3.19 0.43 9.78
CA ARG A 526 -4.06 -0.15 10.82
C ARG A 526 -3.28 -0.65 12.04
N GLN A 527 -2.17 -1.35 11.82
CA GLN A 527 -1.33 -1.87 12.90
C GLN A 527 -0.52 -0.76 13.61
N THR A 528 -0.07 0.26 12.87
CA THR A 528 0.63 1.41 13.45
C THR A 528 -0.30 2.27 14.30
N ALA A 529 -1.57 2.45 13.88
CA ALA A 529 -2.61 3.10 14.69
C ALA A 529 -2.90 2.34 16.00
N LEU A 530 -2.92 1.01 15.97
CA LEU A 530 -3.03 0.19 17.18
C LEU A 530 -1.79 0.34 18.08
N LEU A 531 -0.58 0.27 17.50
CA LEU A 531 0.68 0.44 18.24
C LEU A 531 0.74 1.80 18.96
N LEU A 532 0.35 2.88 18.29
CA LEU A 532 0.30 4.22 18.87
C LEU A 532 -0.70 4.29 20.04
N LEU A 533 -1.89 3.71 19.88
CA LEU A 533 -2.91 3.64 20.92
C LEU A 533 -2.44 2.85 22.16
N PHE A 534 -1.77 1.71 21.98
CA PHE A 534 -1.19 0.93 23.08
C PHE A 534 -0.04 1.64 23.78
N ARG A 535 0.79 2.39 23.05
CA ARG A 535 1.87 3.22 23.62
C ARG A 535 1.34 4.35 24.48
N MET A 536 0.37 5.08 23.95
CA MET A 536 -0.10 6.35 24.54
C MET A 536 -1.18 6.14 25.60
N VAL A 537 -1.76 4.93 25.70
CA VAL A 537 -2.62 4.52 26.81
C VAL A 537 -2.10 3.21 27.43
N PRO A 538 -1.05 3.25 28.28
CA PRO A 538 -0.43 2.04 28.84
C PRO A 538 -1.38 1.10 29.59
N GLY A 539 -2.49 1.61 30.14
CA GLY A 539 -3.56 0.80 30.73
C GLY A 539 -4.18 -0.22 29.76
N MET A 540 -4.12 0.03 28.44
CA MET A 540 -4.56 -0.92 27.42
C MET A 540 -3.70 -2.20 27.41
N LEU A 541 -2.39 -2.10 27.69
CA LEU A 541 -1.53 -3.27 27.81
C LEU A 541 -1.94 -4.13 29.01
N ALA A 542 -2.23 -3.50 30.15
CA ALA A 542 -2.69 -4.19 31.36
C ALA A 542 -4.03 -4.91 31.13
N THR A 543 -5.04 -4.23 30.56
CA THR A 543 -6.35 -4.88 30.29
C THR A 543 -6.26 -5.99 29.25
N MET A 544 -5.38 -5.88 28.26
CA MET A 544 -5.14 -6.92 27.25
C MET A 544 -4.14 -8.00 27.69
N GLN A 545 -3.63 -7.94 28.93
CA GLN A 545 -2.63 -8.86 29.50
C GLN A 545 -1.34 -8.95 28.68
N LEU A 546 -0.93 -7.82 28.08
CA LEU A 546 0.27 -7.68 27.26
C LEU A 546 1.44 -7.09 28.07
N HIS A 547 2.64 -7.61 27.84
CA HIS A 547 3.88 -7.01 28.33
C HIS A 547 4.38 -5.93 27.35
N GLU A 548 5.13 -4.93 27.83
CA GLU A 548 5.63 -3.80 27.01
C GLU A 548 6.43 -4.26 25.77
N SER A 549 7.14 -5.38 25.87
CA SER A 549 7.85 -5.99 24.73
C SER A 549 6.95 -6.39 23.55
N ALA A 550 5.62 -6.46 23.74
CA ALA A 550 4.67 -6.67 22.65
C ALA A 550 4.66 -5.50 21.65
N LEU A 551 4.95 -4.26 22.09
CA LEU A 551 5.00 -3.08 21.22
C LEU A 551 6.08 -3.24 20.14
N GLY A 552 7.27 -3.73 20.52
CA GLY A 552 8.35 -4.09 19.58
C GLY A 552 7.99 -5.22 18.61
N LEU A 553 7.19 -6.20 19.04
CA LEU A 553 6.71 -7.27 18.16
C LEU A 553 5.69 -6.78 17.13
N MET A 554 4.79 -5.87 17.53
CA MET A 554 3.84 -5.18 16.65
C MET A 554 4.60 -4.30 15.62
N ALA A 555 5.60 -3.54 16.07
CA ALA A 555 6.46 -2.75 15.20
C ALA A 555 7.20 -3.61 14.18
N SER A 556 7.78 -4.72 14.61
CA SER A 556 8.40 -5.70 13.70
C SER A 556 7.40 -6.26 12.69
N GLN A 557 6.10 -6.34 13.03
CA GLN A 557 5.05 -6.77 12.08
C GLN A 557 4.70 -5.69 11.06
N VAL A 558 4.58 -4.43 11.47
CA VAL A 558 4.47 -3.26 10.57
C VAL A 558 5.66 -3.21 9.60
N ILE A 559 6.89 -3.34 10.11
CA ILE A 559 8.10 -3.34 9.28
C ILE A 559 8.09 -4.49 8.27
N ARG A 560 7.66 -5.71 8.64
CA ARG A 560 7.53 -6.84 7.70
C ARG A 560 6.52 -6.57 6.56
N LEU A 561 5.44 -5.84 6.81
CA LEU A 561 4.48 -5.44 5.76
C LEU A 561 5.12 -4.48 4.77
N ILE A 562 5.83 -3.45 5.26
CA ILE A 562 6.52 -2.47 4.41
C ILE A 562 7.74 -3.08 3.68
N GLN A 563 8.43 -4.04 4.28
CA GLN A 563 9.51 -4.82 3.64
C GLN A 563 9.03 -5.66 2.45
N ALA A 564 7.78 -6.15 2.49
CA ALA A 564 7.22 -6.92 1.38
C ALA A 564 6.81 -6.06 0.17
N ILE A 565 6.78 -4.73 0.32
CA ILE A 565 6.47 -3.76 -0.74
C ILE A 565 7.78 -3.32 -1.42
N GLN A 566 7.86 -3.46 -2.75
CA GLN A 566 9.04 -3.04 -3.52
C GLN A 566 9.24 -1.51 -3.43
N ALA A 567 10.48 -1.05 -3.25
CA ALA A 567 10.80 0.38 -3.14
C ALA A 567 10.37 1.21 -4.37
N THR A 568 10.23 0.58 -5.54
CA THR A 568 9.71 1.20 -6.77
C THR A 568 8.19 1.39 -6.79
N SER A 569 7.43 0.71 -5.92
CA SER A 569 5.97 0.82 -5.87
C SER A 569 5.55 2.26 -5.47
N PRO A 570 4.53 2.86 -6.11
CA PRO A 570 4.16 4.25 -5.86
C PRO A 570 3.49 4.43 -4.51
N VAL A 571 2.87 3.38 -3.94
CA VAL A 571 2.32 3.39 -2.56
C VAL A 571 3.34 3.80 -1.50
N CYS A 572 4.64 3.72 -1.81
CA CYS A 572 5.69 4.08 -0.86
C CYS A 572 5.70 5.58 -0.50
N THR A 573 5.11 6.48 -1.29
CA THR A 573 5.12 7.92 -0.99
C THR A 573 4.34 8.26 0.28
N THR A 574 3.34 7.44 0.65
CA THR A 574 2.56 7.63 1.90
C THR A 574 3.19 6.96 3.12
N HIS A 575 4.28 6.20 2.97
CA HIS A 575 4.85 5.42 4.07
C HIS A 575 5.49 6.26 5.20
N GLN A 576 5.65 7.58 5.03
CA GLN A 576 6.27 8.46 6.03
C GLN A 576 5.59 8.40 7.40
N TRP A 577 4.26 8.51 7.49
CA TRP A 577 3.53 8.43 8.77
C TRP A 577 3.78 7.08 9.47
N VAL A 578 3.67 5.98 8.71
CA VAL A 578 3.88 4.60 9.21
C VAL A 578 5.30 4.44 9.76
N LEU A 579 6.32 4.82 8.98
CA LEU A 579 7.73 4.66 9.35
C LEU A 579 8.15 5.55 10.51
N PHE A 580 7.55 6.75 10.62
CA PHE A 580 7.80 7.67 11.71
C PHE A 580 7.18 7.20 13.03
N VAL A 581 5.89 6.88 13.03
CA VAL A 581 5.14 6.48 14.23
C VAL A 581 5.58 5.11 14.77
N VAL A 582 5.99 4.18 13.90
CA VAL A 582 6.56 2.89 14.34
C VAL A 582 7.98 3.01 14.90
N SER A 583 8.71 4.09 14.57
CA SER A 583 10.15 4.22 14.83
C SER A 583 10.57 3.98 16.29
N PRO A 584 9.87 4.49 17.33
CA PRO A 584 10.27 4.32 18.74
C PRO A 584 10.33 2.87 19.23
N ASP A 585 9.73 1.92 18.50
CA ASP A 585 9.66 0.49 18.83
C ASP A 585 10.61 -0.40 18.02
N VAL A 586 11.23 0.14 16.96
CA VAL A 586 12.07 -0.65 16.05
C VAL A 586 13.39 -0.96 16.74
N ASN A 587 13.45 -2.09 17.45
CA ASN A 587 14.60 -2.46 18.28
C ASN A 587 15.73 -3.15 17.49
N SER A 588 15.43 -3.80 16.36
CA SER A 588 16.44 -4.49 15.56
C SER A 588 17.27 -3.51 14.73
N MET A 589 18.61 -3.57 14.85
CA MET A 589 19.54 -2.83 13.97
C MET A 589 19.26 -3.03 12.48
N ALA A 590 18.84 -4.24 12.07
CA ALA A 590 18.50 -4.55 10.69
C ALA A 590 17.17 -3.91 10.25
N GLU A 591 16.18 -3.82 11.15
CA GLU A 591 14.91 -3.14 10.87
C GLU A 591 15.11 -1.62 10.85
N ARG A 592 15.91 -1.05 11.76
CA ARG A 592 16.32 0.37 11.71
C ARG A 592 17.07 0.70 10.42
N ALA A 593 17.95 -0.19 9.94
CA ALA A 593 18.62 -0.04 8.65
C ALA A 593 17.64 -0.02 7.46
N PHE A 594 16.63 -0.91 7.46
CA PHE A 594 15.56 -0.88 6.47
C PHE A 594 14.71 0.40 6.54
N VAL A 595 14.39 0.89 7.75
CA VAL A 595 13.67 2.16 7.92
C VAL A 595 14.47 3.33 7.33
N ARG A 596 15.79 3.40 7.56
CA ARG A 596 16.68 4.39 6.91
C ARG A 596 16.68 4.28 5.38
N GLU A 597 16.73 3.07 4.84
CA GLU A 597 16.66 2.83 3.39
C GLU A 597 15.33 3.34 2.81
N ARG A 598 14.20 3.01 3.46
CA ARG A 598 12.86 3.40 3.00
C ARG A 598 12.61 4.91 3.14
N MET A 599 13.11 5.55 4.21
CA MET A 599 13.04 7.01 4.39
C MET A 599 13.97 7.76 3.42
N SER A 600 15.15 7.21 3.09
CA SER A 600 16.00 7.73 2.00
C SER A 600 15.27 7.65 0.65
N GLY A 601 14.66 6.51 0.33
CA GLY A 601 13.86 6.33 -0.89
C GLY A 601 12.55 7.12 -0.94
N LEU A 602 12.09 7.68 0.20
CA LEU A 602 11.04 8.69 0.28
C LEU A 602 11.60 10.07 -0.10
N LEU A 603 12.69 10.49 0.54
CA LEU A 603 13.41 11.74 0.24
C LEU A 603 13.82 11.83 -1.24
N ASP A 604 14.38 10.76 -1.81
CA ASP A 604 14.80 10.69 -3.21
C ASP A 604 13.63 10.78 -4.22
N LYS A 605 12.39 10.49 -3.81
CA LYS A 605 11.18 10.62 -4.64
C LYS A 605 10.51 11.98 -4.48
N ILE A 606 10.41 12.45 -3.24
CA ILE A 606 9.60 13.61 -2.84
C ILE A 606 10.41 14.91 -2.94
N GLY A 607 11.73 14.86 -2.71
CA GLY A 607 12.65 16.00 -2.78
C GLY A 607 12.60 16.96 -1.58
N ILE A 608 11.59 16.88 -0.72
CA ILE A 608 11.42 17.83 0.39
C ILE A 608 12.43 17.56 1.50
N GLU A 609 13.27 18.56 1.82
CA GLU A 609 14.40 18.38 2.73
C GLU A 609 14.01 18.05 4.18
N GLY A 610 12.83 18.45 4.65
CA GLY A 610 12.38 18.16 6.02
C GLY A 610 12.33 16.67 6.34
N ILE A 611 12.24 15.78 5.34
CA ILE A 611 12.33 14.32 5.53
C ILE A 611 13.71 13.94 6.14
N ARG A 612 14.76 14.71 5.87
CA ARG A 612 16.08 14.57 6.50
C ARG A 612 16.05 14.90 7.98
N ASP A 613 15.33 15.94 8.38
CA ASP A 613 15.19 16.35 9.78
C ASP A 613 14.40 15.29 10.56
N VAL A 614 13.38 14.69 9.92
CA VAL A 614 12.62 13.55 10.44
C VAL A 614 13.52 12.34 10.66
N MET A 615 14.36 12.00 9.68
CA MET A 615 15.35 10.92 9.81
C MET A 615 16.35 11.21 10.94
N GLN A 616 16.87 12.43 11.06
CA GLN A 616 17.77 12.79 12.17
C GLN A 616 17.07 12.62 13.53
N TYR A 617 15.83 13.10 13.65
CA TYR A 617 15.05 12.97 14.87
C TYR A 617 14.79 11.49 15.23
N MET A 618 14.53 10.61 14.24
CA MET A 618 14.41 9.17 14.46
C MET A 618 15.72 8.56 15.03
N GLU A 619 16.89 9.02 14.58
CA GLU A 619 18.18 8.63 15.20
C GLU A 619 18.33 9.14 16.64
N GLU A 620 17.76 10.30 16.98
CA GLU A 620 17.76 10.84 18.36
C GLU A 620 16.84 10.01 19.28
N VAL A 621 15.66 9.62 18.81
CA VAL A 621 14.75 8.71 19.53
C VAL A 621 15.40 7.34 19.75
N TRP A 622 16.02 6.75 18.72
CA TRP A 622 16.72 5.47 18.85
C TRP A 622 17.89 5.55 19.84
N ARG A 623 18.74 6.57 19.76
CA ARG A 623 19.83 6.77 20.73
C ARG A 623 19.33 6.96 22.16
N SER A 624 18.19 7.63 22.34
CA SER A 624 17.58 7.83 23.66
C SER A 624 17.02 6.52 24.22
N THR A 625 16.33 5.74 23.39
CA THR A 625 15.75 4.44 23.77
C THR A 625 16.84 3.41 24.07
N ASP A 626 17.91 3.37 23.27
CA ASP A 626 19.08 2.52 23.53
C ASP A 626 19.81 2.88 24.84
N ALA A 627 19.71 4.15 25.27
CA ALA A 627 20.21 4.63 26.56
C ALA A 627 19.23 4.41 27.74
N GLY A 628 18.11 3.71 27.52
CA GLY A 628 17.11 3.41 28.55
C GLY A 628 16.09 4.51 28.82
N VAL A 629 16.03 5.57 28.00
CA VAL A 629 14.96 6.58 28.08
C VAL A 629 13.66 5.97 27.54
N ALA A 630 12.56 6.11 28.29
CA ALA A 630 11.27 5.53 27.91
C ALA A 630 10.81 6.01 26.53
N SER A 631 10.53 5.08 25.61
CA SER A 631 10.14 5.35 24.22
C SER A 631 8.71 5.88 24.07
N SER A 632 8.06 6.30 25.16
CA SER A 632 6.85 7.13 25.18
C SER A 632 7.18 8.63 25.11
N LEU A 633 8.36 9.06 25.57
CA LEU A 633 8.74 10.47 25.69
C LEU A 633 9.08 11.17 24.37
N TRP A 634 9.19 10.42 23.26
CA TRP A 634 9.43 10.96 21.93
C TRP A 634 8.38 12.04 21.57
N MET A 635 7.09 11.79 21.79
CA MET A 635 6.04 12.71 21.37
C MET A 635 6.12 14.05 22.14
N GLU A 636 6.44 14.02 23.44
CA GLU A 636 6.71 15.22 24.24
C GLU A 636 7.90 16.04 23.71
N GLU A 637 8.90 15.38 23.13
CA GLU A 637 10.04 16.05 22.50
C GLU A 637 9.62 16.79 21.21
N ILE A 638 8.70 16.23 20.42
CA ILE A 638 8.16 16.86 19.20
C ILE A 638 7.50 18.19 19.55
N TYR A 639 6.55 18.18 20.49
CA TYR A 639 5.81 19.38 20.88
C TYR A 639 6.72 20.42 21.55
N ARG A 640 7.64 20.01 22.44
CA ARG A 640 8.57 20.93 23.12
C ARG A 640 9.50 21.65 22.15
N ARG A 641 9.92 20.98 21.07
CA ARG A 641 10.71 21.57 19.97
C ARG A 641 9.88 22.38 18.98
N ARG A 642 8.55 22.29 19.01
CA ARG A 642 7.65 22.70 17.91
C ARG A 642 8.11 22.12 16.58
N PHE A 643 8.36 20.82 16.57
CA PHE A 643 8.79 20.09 15.37
C PHE A 643 7.56 19.55 14.64
N PHE A 644 7.54 19.65 13.31
CA PHE A 644 6.42 19.24 12.46
C PHE A 644 6.88 18.11 11.52
N PRO A 645 7.10 16.89 12.04
CA PRO A 645 7.79 15.79 11.33
C PRO A 645 7.05 15.15 10.15
N LEU A 646 5.85 15.62 9.84
CA LEU A 646 5.01 15.06 8.79
C LEU A 646 4.61 16.21 7.88
N LEU A 647 5.20 16.20 6.69
CA LEU A 647 5.08 17.21 5.65
C LEU A 647 4.00 16.72 4.68
N GLY A 648 3.06 17.60 4.30
CA GLY A 648 1.88 17.24 3.49
C GLY A 648 2.22 16.65 2.13
#